data_AF-A0A2G6D6P4-F1
#
_entry.id   AF-A0A2G6D6P4-F1
#
_cell.length_a   1.000
_cell.length_b   1.000
_cell.length_c   1.000
_cell.angle_alpha   90.00
_cell.angle_beta   90.00
_cell.angle_gamma   90.00
#
_symmetry.space_group_name_H-M   'P 1'
#
loop_
_entity.id
_entity.type
_entity.pdbx_description
1 polymer ?
#
loop_
_entity_poly.entity_id
_entity_poly.type
_entity_poly.pdbx_seq_one_letter_code
_entity_poly.pdbx_strand_id
1 'polypeptide(L)'
;MNLRKLSNWLSAAALCTAATFAQTSLQAAPITIDGNIDDWTSEDRLELPPRSPVPGYELSGRYENNAYKILLRKLSGSIGPSTTFWLNTDQNPETGYKIWGYAGGAEYNVNIAADGKPYLYKDADGQTFVSGPLTHSIVADGNGTNMELEIPETLIGSPAGAGINMLIDVNNSTFLPVSYWPHSNNYIIPKQSIFNNGDIQIDGQKSDWKSSDRMDLDPVNAVEGVELYGRYENGQYKLLIHDFYRTIGADTTIWINTDQDYDTGYQIWGYAGGAEYNINFGSDGVPRLYKDADGQTLVSESVNYAITADGSGGSIMELEINEALIGMTNGDAIRLLFDVNDSSFMPRSYWPHTNAYELKYKQSTAQIAIVYSSTSEAQFFDSKAYAQLFMSVQSQAIMAGLPFDLLSEDDLLNLDKITQYKTLVFPYFANVKQSALPGIEQNLNIAVNQHNVGIVTAGNLLTNTETGASLPGDAYSRMKSLMGVTRTDGGGPFTIDYKISNNVHPITSNEYDHGEVLKRYTNSFTDYFIPTGAYSSNVLATQEVAGVGTKNALIVTEHGGRHAHFGTVQQMVDPNILWSVLQWSVYGEKAAAALHMTRDNALFIARNDMDQSMFIDEVEPVDGALLPILQAWKEQYNFIGSYYINIGDYPENQEQTNWNYSAPLYQQYIALGSEMGTHSYTHPHDTNILNPEQISWEFLTSREIIEEQLGLTNLGAAVPGAPENLATSLEIIQHADYLTGGYSSSGAGYPNAFGFLNPTISKVYLSPNMSFDFTLVEFQGRTAEEAKQIWFDEFDTLTSHSPQGLVHWPWHDYGPINWGDAGYNFDMFDSLLKKVHEYGSEFTTSKDFAERIKAFKSAELSVSKSGNVVTANVAANHSGKFALRVAKGSTIKSVDNWYAYNDHQVLLSKAGGQFKINLGEPTFKVSRITKLPSRSELISVDGDGTDLDFEFKGQGEVTLSLKCAPTAGFDVTGGSYKYQFLTPDTVNIIFEEDKQHAKTFVDATCP
;
A
#
# COMPACT_ATOMS: atom_id res chain seq x y z
N MET A 1 -27.30 -53.52 28.26
CA MET A 1 -28.51 -53.03 27.55
C MET A 1 -28.11 -51.74 26.83
N ASN A 2 -28.29 -51.52 25.52
CA ASN A 2 -28.95 -52.30 24.48
C ASN A 2 -28.36 -51.94 23.10
N LEU A 3 -27.70 -52.92 22.47
CA LEU A 3 -27.55 -53.23 21.04
C LEU A 3 -28.18 -52.29 19.99
N ARG A 4 -27.34 -51.62 19.19
CA ARG A 4 -27.23 -51.74 17.71
C ARG A 4 -26.24 -50.70 17.13
N LYS A 5 -24.95 -51.04 17.18
CA LYS A 5 -23.98 -50.72 16.13
C LYS A 5 -23.79 -52.00 15.33
N LEU A 6 -23.86 -51.96 13.99
CA LEU A 6 -22.88 -52.59 13.08
C LEU A 6 -23.31 -52.52 11.61
N SER A 7 -22.27 -52.27 10.82
CA SER A 7 -22.06 -52.54 9.39
C SER A 7 -22.35 -51.41 8.39
N ASN A 8 -21.44 -51.06 7.47
CA ASN A 8 -20.03 -51.40 7.30
C ASN A 8 -19.45 -50.39 6.29
N TRP A 9 -18.29 -49.81 6.60
CA TRP A 9 -17.32 -49.40 5.60
C TRP A 9 -16.58 -50.64 5.12
N LEU A 10 -16.40 -50.80 3.81
CA LEU A 10 -15.17 -51.25 3.13
C LEU A 10 -15.43 -51.45 1.62
N SER A 11 -14.93 -50.48 0.84
CA SER A 11 -14.05 -50.62 -0.33
C SER A 11 -14.31 -51.72 -1.36
N ALA A 12 -14.43 -51.34 -2.64
CA ALA A 12 -13.32 -51.39 -3.61
C ALA A 12 -13.79 -51.01 -5.03
N ALA A 13 -13.13 -49.99 -5.58
CA ALA A 13 -12.61 -49.86 -6.94
C ALA A 13 -13.33 -50.48 -8.16
N ALA A 14 -13.42 -49.61 -9.19
CA ALA A 14 -13.41 -49.87 -10.62
C ALA A 14 -14.75 -50.16 -11.33
N LEU A 15 -15.32 -49.12 -11.93
CA LEU A 15 -15.40 -49.07 -13.40
C LEU A 15 -15.46 -47.60 -13.86
N CYS A 16 -14.39 -47.18 -14.53
CA CYS A 16 -14.28 -45.94 -15.26
C CYS A 16 -15.18 -45.98 -16.51
N THR A 17 -15.85 -44.87 -16.84
CA THR A 17 -15.79 -44.28 -18.19
C THR A 17 -16.35 -42.85 -18.19
N ALA A 18 -15.42 -41.90 -18.35
CA ALA A 18 -15.53 -40.60 -19.00
C ALA A 18 -16.88 -39.85 -19.03
N ALA A 19 -16.95 -38.78 -18.23
CA ALA A 19 -17.49 -37.49 -18.68
C ALA A 19 -16.61 -36.38 -18.09
N THR A 20 -15.56 -36.03 -18.82
CA THR A 20 -14.81 -34.78 -18.62
C THR A 20 -15.74 -33.62 -18.95
N PHE A 21 -16.29 -32.94 -17.95
CA PHE A 21 -16.69 -31.55 -18.11
C PHE A 21 -15.52 -30.69 -17.63
N ALA A 22 -14.77 -30.19 -18.59
CA ALA A 22 -13.91 -29.05 -18.37
C ALA A 22 -14.82 -27.87 -17.99
N GLN A 23 -14.74 -27.40 -16.74
CA GLN A 23 -15.20 -26.06 -16.41
C GLN A 23 -14.17 -25.08 -16.97
N THR A 24 -14.32 -24.77 -18.26
CA THR A 24 -13.85 -23.51 -18.82
C THR A 24 -14.80 -22.43 -18.33
N SER A 25 -14.29 -21.45 -17.57
CA SER A 25 -15.01 -20.21 -17.29
C SER A 25 -15.16 -19.42 -18.60
N LEU A 26 -16.18 -19.78 -19.37
CA LEU A 26 -16.68 -18.97 -20.46
C LEU A 26 -17.25 -17.70 -19.83
N GLN A 27 -16.77 -16.54 -20.29
CA GLN A 27 -17.56 -15.32 -20.30
C GLN A 27 -19.02 -15.70 -20.58
N ALA A 28 -19.96 -15.31 -19.72
CA ALA A 28 -21.36 -15.64 -19.92
C ALA A 28 -21.72 -15.25 -21.35
N ALA A 29 -22.29 -16.20 -22.11
CA ALA A 29 -22.63 -15.93 -23.50
C ALA A 29 -23.53 -14.68 -23.56
N PRO A 30 -23.36 -13.81 -24.58
CA PRO A 30 -24.29 -12.71 -24.79
C PRO A 30 -25.72 -13.24 -24.78
N ILE A 31 -26.61 -12.59 -24.02
CA ILE A 31 -28.00 -13.01 -23.93
C ILE A 31 -28.64 -12.85 -25.32
N THR A 32 -29.20 -13.93 -25.83
CA THR A 32 -29.92 -13.94 -27.11
C THR A 32 -31.40 -14.09 -26.80
N ILE A 33 -32.21 -13.11 -27.22
CA ILE A 33 -33.66 -13.13 -26.98
C ILE A 33 -34.33 -14.18 -27.90
N ASP A 34 -34.35 -15.44 -27.47
CA ASP A 34 -34.85 -16.60 -28.21
C ASP A 34 -35.73 -17.56 -27.38
N GLY A 35 -35.81 -17.36 -26.07
CA GLY A 35 -36.58 -18.12 -25.10
C GLY A 35 -35.81 -19.30 -24.49
N ASN A 36 -34.55 -19.49 -24.89
CA ASN A 36 -33.62 -20.39 -24.24
C ASN A 36 -33.20 -19.80 -22.88
N ILE A 37 -32.85 -20.68 -21.95
CA ILE A 37 -32.40 -20.30 -20.61
C ILE A 37 -30.91 -20.57 -20.40
N ASP A 38 -30.26 -21.23 -21.36
CA ASP A 38 -28.86 -21.69 -21.23
C ASP A 38 -27.83 -20.54 -21.21
N ASP A 39 -28.21 -19.35 -21.70
CA ASP A 39 -27.42 -18.12 -21.67
C ASP A 39 -27.58 -17.30 -20.37
N TRP A 40 -28.59 -17.63 -19.56
CA TRP A 40 -28.82 -17.04 -18.24
C TRP A 40 -28.11 -17.81 -17.14
N THR A 41 -27.37 -17.10 -16.30
CA THR A 41 -26.57 -17.70 -15.23
C THR A 41 -27.22 -17.48 -13.85
N SER A 42 -26.65 -18.10 -12.82
CA SER A 42 -27.07 -17.88 -11.43
C SER A 42 -26.92 -16.43 -10.98
N GLU A 43 -25.96 -15.69 -11.55
CA GLU A 43 -25.67 -14.29 -11.23
C GLU A 43 -26.75 -13.35 -11.76
N ASP A 44 -27.47 -13.74 -12.82
CA ASP A 44 -28.56 -12.93 -13.38
C ASP A 44 -29.85 -13.01 -12.55
N ARG A 45 -29.92 -13.88 -11.52
CA ARG A 45 -31.13 -14.11 -10.74
C ARG A 45 -31.47 -12.92 -9.83
N LEU A 46 -32.65 -12.34 -10.03
CA LEU A 46 -33.08 -11.13 -9.31
C LEU A 46 -33.77 -11.42 -7.96
N GLU A 47 -34.19 -12.66 -7.75
CA GLU A 47 -35.01 -13.10 -6.60
C GLU A 47 -34.18 -13.73 -5.46
N LEU A 48 -33.02 -13.14 -5.20
CA LEU A 48 -32.16 -13.48 -4.06
C LEU A 48 -32.54 -12.65 -2.81
N PRO A 49 -32.36 -13.19 -1.58
CA PRO A 49 -32.64 -12.45 -0.35
C PRO A 49 -31.99 -11.05 -0.35
N PRO A 50 -32.71 -9.97 0.05
CA PRO A 50 -33.97 -9.97 0.81
C PRO A 50 -35.25 -10.15 -0.03
N ARG A 51 -35.16 -10.30 -1.36
CA ARG A 51 -36.31 -10.40 -2.27
C ARG A 51 -36.74 -11.85 -2.41
N SER A 52 -37.73 -12.26 -1.61
CA SER A 52 -38.18 -13.66 -1.58
C SER A 52 -38.69 -14.14 -2.95
N PRO A 53 -38.27 -15.34 -3.42
CA PRO A 53 -38.79 -15.92 -4.65
C PRO A 53 -40.29 -16.19 -4.54
N VAL A 54 -41.02 -15.96 -5.63
CA VAL A 54 -42.45 -16.29 -5.71
C VAL A 54 -42.60 -17.74 -6.18
N PRO A 55 -43.24 -18.64 -5.40
CA PRO A 55 -43.34 -20.04 -5.78
C PRO A 55 -43.92 -20.24 -7.18
N GLY A 56 -43.22 -21.02 -8.01
CA GLY A 56 -43.63 -21.31 -9.39
C GLY A 56 -43.13 -20.31 -10.43
N TYR A 57 -42.35 -19.30 -10.02
CA TYR A 57 -41.71 -18.34 -10.92
C TYR A 57 -40.21 -18.32 -10.75
N GLU A 58 -39.53 -17.93 -11.82
CA GLU A 58 -38.12 -17.59 -11.80
C GLU A 58 -37.90 -16.29 -12.57
N LEU A 59 -37.06 -15.40 -12.04
CA LEU A 59 -36.80 -14.10 -12.61
C LEU A 59 -35.30 -13.83 -12.68
N SER A 60 -34.84 -13.49 -13.88
CA SER A 60 -33.47 -13.08 -14.17
C SER A 60 -33.45 -11.75 -14.93
N GLY A 61 -32.38 -10.98 -14.78
CA GLY A 61 -32.20 -9.73 -15.51
C GLY A 61 -30.73 -9.34 -15.62
N ARG A 62 -30.34 -8.88 -16.81
CA ARG A 62 -28.98 -8.44 -17.11
C ARG A 62 -29.02 -7.15 -17.94
N TYR A 63 -28.16 -6.21 -17.62
CA TYR A 63 -27.88 -5.07 -18.50
C TYR A 63 -26.67 -5.41 -19.38
N GLU A 64 -26.86 -5.43 -20.69
CA GLU A 64 -25.79 -5.61 -21.67
C GLU A 64 -26.15 -4.92 -23.00
N ASN A 65 -25.15 -4.45 -23.74
CA ASN A 65 -25.34 -3.79 -25.04
C ASN A 65 -26.34 -2.62 -25.03
N ASN A 66 -26.30 -1.78 -23.99
CA ASN A 66 -27.20 -0.63 -23.80
C ASN A 66 -28.69 -0.98 -23.74
N ALA A 67 -29.00 -2.18 -23.24
CA ALA A 67 -30.36 -2.64 -23.04
C ALA A 67 -30.50 -3.47 -21.76
N TYR A 68 -31.68 -3.38 -21.14
CA TYR A 68 -32.09 -4.25 -20.04
C TYR A 68 -32.77 -5.49 -20.62
N LYS A 69 -32.16 -6.65 -20.40
CA LYS A 69 -32.70 -7.94 -20.81
C LYS A 69 -33.30 -8.62 -19.59
N ILE A 70 -34.46 -9.23 -19.76
CA ILE A 70 -35.22 -9.84 -18.67
C ILE A 70 -35.69 -11.22 -19.12
N LEU A 71 -35.50 -12.22 -18.26
CA LEU A 71 -36.12 -13.54 -18.37
C LEU A 71 -37.11 -13.72 -17.21
N LEU A 72 -38.38 -13.89 -17.55
CA LEU A 72 -39.42 -14.33 -16.63
C LEU A 72 -39.83 -15.76 -17.01
N ARG A 73 -39.60 -16.71 -16.10
CA ARG A 73 -40.10 -18.07 -16.22
C ARG A 73 -41.28 -18.28 -15.30
N LYS A 74 -42.28 -18.97 -15.83
CA LYS A 74 -43.38 -19.53 -15.07
C LYS A 74 -43.31 -21.03 -15.20
N LEU A 75 -43.00 -21.73 -14.11
CA LEU A 75 -42.73 -23.17 -14.12
C LEU A 75 -43.97 -24.02 -14.43
N SER A 76 -45.18 -23.43 -14.28
CA SER A 76 -46.46 -24.06 -14.63
C SER A 76 -47.51 -23.02 -15.03
N GLY A 77 -48.10 -23.17 -16.21
CA GLY A 77 -49.06 -22.25 -16.82
C GLY A 77 -48.42 -21.24 -17.79
N SER A 78 -49.25 -20.35 -18.34
CA SER A 78 -48.81 -19.38 -19.36
C SER A 78 -48.50 -17.99 -18.81
N ILE A 79 -47.57 -17.30 -19.46
CA ILE A 79 -47.38 -15.84 -19.42
C ILE A 79 -48.06 -15.28 -20.68
N GLY A 80 -48.95 -14.30 -20.52
CA GLY A 80 -49.78 -13.82 -21.62
C GLY A 80 -50.32 -12.40 -21.38
N PRO A 81 -51.38 -12.00 -22.11
CA PRO A 81 -51.95 -10.66 -22.02
C PRO A 81 -52.23 -10.23 -20.58
N SER A 82 -52.08 -8.93 -20.32
CA SER A 82 -52.17 -8.34 -18.97
C SER A 82 -51.01 -8.70 -18.03
N THR A 83 -49.88 -9.18 -18.56
CA THR A 83 -48.60 -9.15 -17.83
C THR A 83 -47.97 -7.77 -17.99
N THR A 84 -47.60 -7.13 -16.89
CA THR A 84 -47.02 -5.78 -16.83
C THR A 84 -45.72 -5.78 -16.05
N PHE A 85 -44.65 -5.21 -16.64
CA PHE A 85 -43.39 -4.88 -15.98
C PHE A 85 -43.38 -3.38 -15.72
N TRP A 86 -43.46 -2.97 -14.47
CA TRP A 86 -43.38 -1.57 -14.05
C TRP A 86 -41.93 -1.20 -13.81
N LEU A 87 -41.47 -0.12 -14.45
CA LEU A 87 -40.08 0.32 -14.46
C LEU A 87 -40.00 1.70 -13.80
N ASN A 88 -39.36 1.74 -12.65
CA ASN A 88 -38.95 2.98 -12.00
C ASN A 88 -37.47 3.22 -12.35
N THR A 89 -37.25 4.26 -13.16
CA THR A 89 -35.99 4.57 -13.83
C THR A 89 -35.17 5.61 -13.09
N ASP A 90 -35.76 6.43 -12.22
CA ASP A 90 -35.03 7.37 -11.37
C ASP A 90 -34.80 6.83 -9.95
N GLN A 91 -35.28 5.62 -9.68
CA GLN A 91 -35.33 4.93 -8.38
C GLN A 91 -36.01 5.73 -7.25
N ASN A 92 -36.73 6.79 -7.58
CA ASN A 92 -37.47 7.59 -6.63
C ASN A 92 -38.91 7.09 -6.59
N PRO A 93 -39.36 6.49 -5.48
CA PRO A 93 -40.72 5.97 -5.43
C PRO A 93 -41.77 7.07 -5.49
N GLU A 94 -41.45 8.33 -5.20
CA GLU A 94 -42.38 9.45 -5.13
C GLU A 94 -42.68 10.10 -6.49
N THR A 95 -41.86 9.82 -7.50
CA THR A 95 -42.04 10.26 -8.89
C THR A 95 -42.68 9.15 -9.72
N GLY A 96 -43.19 9.49 -10.91
CA GLY A 96 -43.84 8.52 -11.80
C GLY A 96 -45.23 8.05 -11.35
N TYR A 97 -45.70 6.95 -11.96
CA TYR A 97 -47.01 6.37 -11.72
C TYR A 97 -47.03 5.51 -10.44
N LYS A 98 -48.03 5.75 -9.58
CA LYS A 98 -48.25 4.98 -8.35
C LYS A 98 -49.28 3.87 -8.57
N ILE A 99 -48.81 2.64 -8.59
CA ILE A 99 -49.64 1.42 -8.65
C ILE A 99 -50.53 1.39 -7.40
N TRP A 100 -51.84 1.30 -7.62
CA TRP A 100 -52.89 1.41 -6.59
C TRP A 100 -52.78 2.65 -5.68
N GLY A 101 -52.12 3.71 -6.15
CA GLY A 101 -51.94 4.95 -5.41
C GLY A 101 -50.81 4.94 -4.37
N TYR A 102 -50.01 3.88 -4.24
CA TYR A 102 -48.91 3.84 -3.26
C TYR A 102 -47.59 3.18 -3.72
N ALA A 103 -47.60 2.25 -4.67
CA ALA A 103 -46.42 1.45 -5.03
C ALA A 103 -45.78 1.84 -6.37
N GLY A 104 -44.51 1.44 -6.58
CA GLY A 104 -43.82 1.54 -7.87
C GLY A 104 -43.10 2.86 -8.12
N GLY A 105 -43.83 3.96 -8.23
CA GLY A 105 -43.27 5.22 -8.74
C GLY A 105 -42.66 5.02 -10.13
N ALA A 106 -43.42 4.42 -11.04
CA ALA A 106 -42.89 3.93 -12.30
C ALA A 106 -43.05 4.96 -13.42
N GLU A 107 -41.96 5.37 -14.06
CA GLU A 107 -42.00 6.27 -15.24
C GLU A 107 -42.48 5.51 -16.49
N TYR A 108 -42.20 4.21 -16.56
CA TYR A 108 -42.52 3.37 -17.72
C TYR A 108 -43.15 2.04 -17.30
N ASN A 109 -43.89 1.42 -18.22
CA ASN A 109 -44.31 0.04 -18.08
C ASN A 109 -44.24 -0.72 -19.41
N VAL A 110 -43.87 -2.00 -19.37
CA VAL A 110 -43.99 -2.92 -20.51
C VAL A 110 -45.21 -3.78 -20.30
N ASN A 111 -46.17 -3.75 -21.23
CA ASN A 111 -47.41 -4.51 -21.13
C ASN A 111 -47.54 -5.49 -22.31
N ILE A 112 -47.88 -6.75 -22.01
CA ILE A 112 -48.25 -7.74 -23.04
C ILE A 112 -49.67 -7.44 -23.51
N ALA A 113 -49.78 -6.89 -24.72
CA ALA A 113 -51.05 -6.51 -25.32
C ALA A 113 -51.89 -7.73 -25.77
N ALA A 114 -53.11 -7.47 -26.24
CA ALA A 114 -54.05 -8.50 -26.68
C ALA A 114 -53.57 -9.36 -27.86
N ASP A 115 -52.57 -8.88 -28.62
CA ASP A 115 -51.90 -9.62 -29.69
C ASP A 115 -50.77 -10.55 -29.18
N GLY A 116 -50.56 -10.59 -27.86
CA GLY A 116 -49.56 -11.42 -27.20
C GLY A 116 -48.14 -10.84 -27.21
N LYS A 117 -47.95 -9.57 -27.59
CA LYS A 117 -46.61 -8.96 -27.70
C LYS A 117 -46.39 -7.87 -26.64
N PRO A 118 -45.15 -7.71 -26.14
CA PRO A 118 -44.79 -6.66 -25.20
C PRO A 118 -44.60 -5.31 -25.91
N TYR A 119 -45.26 -4.27 -25.41
CA TYR A 119 -45.10 -2.89 -25.83
C TYR A 119 -44.75 -2.00 -24.63
N LEU A 120 -43.96 -0.95 -24.85
CA LEU A 120 -43.53 0.02 -23.85
C LEU A 120 -44.52 1.19 -23.79
N TYR A 121 -44.90 1.57 -22.57
CA TYR A 121 -45.85 2.63 -22.24
C TYR A 121 -45.30 3.54 -21.13
N LYS A 122 -45.95 4.70 -20.95
CA LYS A 122 -45.89 5.59 -19.78
C LYS A 122 -47.24 5.62 -19.07
N ASP A 123 -47.25 6.20 -17.88
CA ASP A 123 -48.41 6.36 -17.02
C ASP A 123 -49.00 5.01 -16.55
N ALA A 124 -50.33 4.88 -16.49
CA ALA A 124 -50.99 3.63 -16.10
C ALA A 124 -50.71 2.47 -17.07
N ASP A 125 -51.15 1.27 -16.71
CA ASP A 125 -50.87 0.04 -17.45
C ASP A 125 -51.42 0.13 -18.88
N GLY A 126 -50.52 0.06 -19.87
CA GLY A 126 -50.92 0.15 -21.28
C GLY A 126 -51.53 1.49 -21.70
N GLN A 127 -51.36 2.57 -20.92
CA GLN A 127 -52.04 3.85 -21.17
C GLN A 127 -51.38 4.65 -22.30
N THR A 128 -50.18 5.20 -22.08
CA THR A 128 -49.53 6.12 -23.01
C THR A 128 -48.45 5.38 -23.80
N PHE A 129 -48.73 5.04 -25.05
CA PHE A 129 -47.79 4.28 -25.89
C PHE A 129 -46.46 5.03 -26.13
N VAL A 130 -45.34 4.32 -25.95
CA VAL A 130 -43.99 4.82 -26.22
C VAL A 130 -43.39 4.13 -27.44
N SER A 131 -43.32 2.79 -27.42
CA SER A 131 -42.64 2.01 -28.46
C SER A 131 -43.09 0.54 -28.45
N GLY A 132 -42.92 -0.16 -29.57
CA GLY A 132 -42.99 -1.62 -29.64
C GLY A 132 -43.60 -2.19 -30.93
N PRO A 133 -43.67 -3.53 -31.05
CA PRO A 133 -43.32 -4.48 -30.00
C PRO A 133 -41.82 -4.48 -29.71
N LEU A 134 -41.43 -4.65 -28.45
CA LEU A 134 -40.03 -4.80 -28.06
C LEU A 134 -39.45 -6.11 -28.60
N THR A 135 -38.13 -6.24 -28.69
CA THR A 135 -37.50 -7.54 -28.97
C THR A 135 -37.86 -8.50 -27.84
N HIS A 136 -38.45 -9.65 -28.17
CA HIS A 136 -38.97 -10.61 -27.19
C HIS A 136 -39.03 -12.03 -27.76
N SER A 137 -39.05 -13.01 -26.85
CA SER A 137 -39.42 -14.39 -27.14
C SER A 137 -40.35 -14.91 -26.03
N ILE A 138 -41.41 -15.62 -26.40
CA ILE A 138 -42.32 -16.28 -25.45
C ILE A 138 -42.49 -17.71 -25.93
N VAL A 139 -41.92 -18.67 -25.20
CA VAL A 139 -41.88 -20.07 -25.59
C VAL A 139 -42.41 -20.98 -24.49
N ALA A 140 -43.05 -22.08 -24.88
CA ALA A 140 -43.49 -23.09 -23.93
C ALA A 140 -42.29 -23.88 -23.39
N ASP A 141 -42.25 -24.09 -22.08
CA ASP A 141 -41.21 -24.86 -21.39
C ASP A 141 -41.86 -25.93 -20.51
N GLY A 142 -42.01 -27.14 -21.05
CA GLY A 142 -42.77 -28.22 -20.41
C GLY A 142 -44.23 -27.83 -20.12
N ASN A 143 -44.59 -27.76 -18.83
CA ASN A 143 -45.91 -27.28 -18.38
C ASN A 143 -45.96 -25.75 -18.17
N GLY A 144 -44.85 -25.06 -18.37
CA GLY A 144 -44.62 -23.65 -18.09
C GLY A 144 -44.40 -22.79 -19.34
N THR A 145 -43.89 -21.57 -19.13
CA THR A 145 -43.56 -20.61 -20.20
C THR A 145 -42.33 -19.80 -19.78
N ASN A 146 -41.38 -19.65 -20.71
CA ASN A 146 -40.26 -18.73 -20.60
C ASN A 146 -40.55 -17.51 -21.47
N MET A 147 -40.46 -16.32 -20.88
CA MET A 147 -40.56 -15.05 -21.59
C MET A 147 -39.24 -14.31 -21.44
N GLU A 148 -38.67 -13.93 -22.57
CA GLU A 148 -37.56 -13.00 -22.64
C GLU A 148 -37.99 -11.70 -23.30
N LEU A 149 -37.44 -10.58 -22.85
CA LEU A 149 -37.62 -9.30 -23.50
C LEU A 149 -36.39 -8.41 -23.31
N GLU A 150 -36.17 -7.52 -24.27
CA GLU A 150 -35.12 -6.50 -24.26
C GLU A 150 -35.74 -5.10 -24.28
N ILE A 151 -35.31 -4.25 -23.35
CA ILE A 151 -35.68 -2.84 -23.27
C ILE A 151 -34.43 -2.00 -23.55
N PRO A 152 -34.28 -1.43 -24.76
CA PRO A 152 -33.22 -0.48 -25.06
C PRO A 152 -33.27 0.75 -24.14
N GLU A 153 -32.13 1.14 -23.58
CA GLU A 153 -32.04 2.29 -22.65
C GLU A 153 -32.54 3.58 -23.32
N THR A 154 -32.24 3.75 -24.60
CA THR A 154 -32.69 4.89 -25.41
C THR A 154 -34.21 5.11 -25.42
N LEU A 155 -35.03 4.10 -25.08
CA LEU A 155 -36.49 4.20 -25.03
C LEU A 155 -37.03 4.62 -23.66
N ILE A 156 -36.25 4.43 -22.59
CA ILE A 156 -36.67 4.71 -21.20
C ILE A 156 -35.92 5.89 -20.56
N GLY A 157 -35.11 6.60 -21.35
CA GLY A 157 -34.18 7.61 -20.84
C GLY A 157 -32.97 6.97 -20.17
N SER A 158 -32.02 7.78 -19.67
CA SER A 158 -30.85 7.28 -18.94
C SER A 158 -31.22 7.06 -17.46
N PRO A 159 -31.40 5.81 -16.99
CA PRO A 159 -31.85 5.56 -15.62
C PRO A 159 -30.82 6.05 -14.61
N ALA A 160 -31.29 6.69 -13.54
CA ALA A 160 -30.45 7.21 -12.46
C ALA A 160 -30.25 6.16 -11.36
N GLY A 161 -29.19 6.28 -10.56
CA GLY A 161 -28.92 5.38 -9.43
C GLY A 161 -28.32 4.03 -9.85
N ALA A 162 -28.67 2.96 -9.13
CA ALA A 162 -28.08 1.62 -9.28
C ALA A 162 -28.61 0.84 -10.51
N GLY A 163 -29.61 1.35 -11.22
CA GLY A 163 -30.27 0.65 -12.33
C GLY A 163 -31.76 0.94 -12.38
N ILE A 164 -32.55 -0.03 -12.84
CA ILE A 164 -34.02 0.09 -12.84
C ILE A 164 -34.63 -0.72 -11.70
N ASN A 165 -35.53 -0.07 -10.95
CA ASN A 165 -36.41 -0.74 -10.01
C ASN A 165 -37.57 -1.35 -10.80
N MET A 166 -37.82 -2.64 -10.60
CA MET A 166 -38.82 -3.40 -11.35
C MET A 166 -39.82 -4.10 -10.43
N LEU A 167 -41.09 -3.98 -10.81
CA LEU A 167 -42.22 -4.71 -10.25
C LEU A 167 -42.96 -5.40 -11.39
N ILE A 168 -43.42 -6.62 -11.18
CA ILE A 168 -44.06 -7.41 -12.24
C ILE A 168 -45.43 -7.87 -11.75
N ASP A 169 -46.42 -7.67 -12.59
CA ASP A 169 -47.74 -8.26 -12.45
C ASP A 169 -47.92 -9.26 -13.59
N VAL A 170 -48.09 -10.54 -13.28
CA VAL A 170 -48.26 -11.60 -14.27
C VAL A 170 -49.73 -11.92 -14.44
N ASN A 171 -50.22 -11.70 -15.66
CA ASN A 171 -51.61 -11.89 -16.07
C ASN A 171 -52.65 -11.23 -15.13
N ASN A 172 -52.31 -10.09 -14.51
CA ASN A 172 -53.14 -9.39 -13.51
C ASN A 172 -53.58 -10.27 -12.33
N SER A 173 -52.72 -11.21 -11.91
CA SER A 173 -53.10 -12.27 -10.96
C SER A 173 -52.00 -12.66 -9.98
N THR A 174 -50.73 -12.53 -10.38
CA THR A 174 -49.58 -12.85 -9.52
C THR A 174 -48.61 -11.68 -9.52
N PHE A 175 -48.24 -11.20 -8.34
CA PHE A 175 -47.34 -10.06 -8.19
C PHE A 175 -45.95 -10.54 -7.77
N LEU A 176 -44.93 -10.08 -8.49
CA LEU A 176 -43.53 -10.30 -8.19
C LEU A 176 -42.88 -8.93 -7.94
N PRO A 177 -42.26 -8.69 -6.78
CA PRO A 177 -42.22 -9.55 -5.59
C PRO A 177 -43.64 -9.75 -4.99
N VAL A 178 -43.77 -10.73 -4.09
CA VAL A 178 -45.04 -11.05 -3.39
C VAL A 178 -45.66 -9.84 -2.67
N SER A 179 -44.86 -8.81 -2.35
CA SER A 179 -45.32 -7.53 -1.83
C SER A 179 -44.55 -6.38 -2.45
N TYR A 180 -45.27 -5.41 -3.04
CA TYR A 180 -44.70 -4.16 -3.57
C TYR A 180 -44.36 -3.13 -2.48
N TRP A 181 -44.56 -3.48 -1.20
CA TRP A 181 -44.21 -2.66 -0.05
C TRP A 181 -43.45 -3.47 1.02
N PRO A 182 -42.42 -2.90 1.67
CA PRO A 182 -41.80 -1.59 1.43
C PRO A 182 -41.06 -1.52 0.08
N HIS A 183 -40.74 -0.31 -0.41
CA HIS A 183 -40.04 -0.10 -1.69
C HIS A 183 -38.71 -0.84 -1.81
N SER A 184 -38.09 -1.21 -0.68
CA SER A 184 -36.89 -2.06 -0.65
C SER A 184 -37.11 -3.49 -1.19
N ASN A 185 -38.36 -3.91 -1.43
CA ASN A 185 -38.68 -5.21 -2.01
C ASN A 185 -38.52 -5.24 -3.54
N ASN A 186 -38.54 -4.08 -4.22
CA ASN A 186 -38.50 -3.99 -5.68
C ASN A 186 -37.29 -4.76 -6.23
N TYR A 187 -37.46 -5.51 -7.32
CA TYR A 187 -36.30 -6.07 -8.03
C TYR A 187 -35.46 -4.95 -8.59
N ILE A 188 -34.15 -5.14 -8.63
CA ILE A 188 -33.25 -4.19 -9.24
C ILE A 188 -32.54 -4.93 -10.34
N ILE A 189 -32.67 -4.46 -11.58
CA ILE A 189 -31.73 -4.85 -12.64
C ILE A 189 -30.63 -3.81 -12.60
N PRO A 190 -29.47 -4.14 -12.03
CA PRO A 190 -28.42 -3.17 -11.93
C PRO A 190 -28.02 -2.73 -13.34
N LYS A 191 -27.99 -1.42 -13.58
CA LYS A 191 -27.20 -0.90 -14.70
C LYS A 191 -25.78 -1.26 -14.34
N GLN A 192 -25.08 -2.02 -15.18
CA GLN A 192 -23.73 -2.53 -14.93
C GLN A 192 -22.97 -1.66 -13.91
N SER A 193 -22.91 -2.12 -12.66
CA SER A 193 -21.95 -1.60 -11.69
C SER A 193 -20.66 -2.39 -11.87
N ILE A 194 -20.14 -2.43 -13.10
CA ILE A 194 -18.70 -2.27 -13.17
C ILE A 194 -18.52 -0.88 -12.59
N PHE A 195 -18.13 -0.78 -11.33
CA PHE A 195 -17.31 0.35 -10.96
C PHE A 195 -15.99 0.10 -11.69
N ASN A 196 -16.00 0.41 -12.98
CA ASN A 196 -14.94 1.17 -13.54
C ASN A 196 -15.43 2.57 -13.22
N ASN A 197 -14.78 3.25 -12.28
CA ASN A 197 -14.61 4.68 -12.53
C ASN A 197 -14.06 4.71 -13.96
N GLY A 198 -14.92 5.10 -14.91
CA GLY A 198 -14.50 5.24 -16.29
C GLY A 198 -13.29 6.14 -16.37
N ASP A 199 -12.68 6.18 -17.54
CA ASP A 199 -11.71 7.22 -17.88
C ASP A 199 -12.14 8.57 -17.26
N ILE A 200 -11.17 9.33 -16.72
CA ILE A 200 -11.40 10.69 -16.22
C ILE A 200 -12.17 11.46 -17.30
N GLN A 201 -13.32 12.01 -16.94
CA GLN A 201 -14.08 12.90 -17.78
C GLN A 201 -13.57 14.32 -17.55
N ILE A 202 -13.45 15.08 -18.63
CA ILE A 202 -13.05 16.49 -18.56
C ILE A 202 -14.33 17.32 -18.45
N ASP A 203 -14.87 17.46 -17.25
CA ASP A 203 -16.15 18.12 -16.93
C ASP A 203 -16.07 19.14 -15.78
N GLY A 204 -14.88 19.30 -15.18
CA GLY A 204 -14.58 20.19 -14.07
C GLY A 204 -15.12 19.67 -12.75
N GLN A 205 -15.21 18.36 -12.55
CA GLN A 205 -15.66 17.73 -11.31
C GLN A 205 -14.60 16.79 -10.74
N LYS A 206 -14.31 16.93 -9.46
CA LYS A 206 -13.32 16.09 -8.77
C LYS A 206 -13.76 14.62 -8.55
N SER A 207 -15.00 14.25 -8.88
CA SER A 207 -15.61 12.99 -8.41
C SER A 207 -15.01 11.71 -9.01
N ASP A 208 -14.37 11.80 -10.16
CA ASP A 208 -13.69 10.71 -10.87
C ASP A 208 -12.17 10.65 -10.58
N TRP A 209 -11.63 11.72 -9.98
CA TRP A 209 -10.26 11.81 -9.47
C TRP A 209 -10.12 11.15 -8.10
N LYS A 210 -9.02 10.40 -7.93
CA LYS A 210 -8.73 9.66 -6.71
C LYS A 210 -7.59 10.30 -5.93
N SER A 211 -7.50 9.99 -4.65
CA SER A 211 -6.36 10.37 -3.82
C SER A 211 -5.01 9.91 -4.40
N SER A 212 -4.96 8.77 -5.09
CA SER A 212 -3.74 8.29 -5.75
C SER A 212 -3.33 9.08 -6.99
N ASP A 213 -4.26 9.83 -7.60
CA ASP A 213 -3.92 10.72 -8.72
C ASP A 213 -3.37 12.05 -8.21
N ARG A 214 -3.39 12.30 -6.90
CA ARG A 214 -2.94 13.56 -6.31
C ARG A 214 -1.41 13.66 -6.34
N MET A 215 -0.90 14.73 -6.93
CA MET A 215 0.54 14.94 -7.18
C MET A 215 1.20 15.87 -6.15
N ASP A 216 0.44 16.72 -5.46
CA ASP A 216 0.94 17.73 -4.51
C ASP A 216 1.05 17.23 -3.06
N LEU A 217 1.21 15.92 -2.86
CA LEU A 217 1.26 15.32 -1.53
C LEU A 217 2.57 15.60 -0.76
N ASP A 218 3.59 16.17 -1.41
CA ASP A 218 4.82 16.60 -0.76
C ASP A 218 4.62 17.99 -0.10
N PRO A 219 4.64 18.11 1.25
CA PRO A 219 4.38 19.36 1.92
C PRO A 219 5.43 20.45 1.67
N VAL A 220 6.65 20.10 1.23
CA VAL A 220 7.67 21.07 0.81
C VAL A 220 7.22 21.81 -0.46
N ASN A 221 6.47 21.11 -1.30
CA ASN A 221 6.04 21.56 -2.62
C ASN A 221 4.58 21.99 -2.67
N ALA A 222 3.76 21.57 -1.69
CA ALA A 222 2.36 21.89 -1.59
C ALA A 222 2.11 23.40 -1.37
N VAL A 223 1.11 23.91 -2.09
CA VAL A 223 0.59 25.26 -1.92
C VAL A 223 -0.72 25.16 -1.14
N GLU A 224 -0.83 25.93 -0.07
CA GLU A 224 -2.04 25.93 0.76
C GLU A 224 -3.26 26.36 -0.06
N GLY A 225 -4.36 25.62 0.08
CA GLY A 225 -5.59 25.87 -0.67
C GLY A 225 -5.49 25.54 -2.16
N VAL A 226 -4.55 24.69 -2.55
CA VAL A 226 -4.51 24.10 -3.89
C VAL A 226 -4.42 22.58 -3.79
N GLU A 227 -5.00 21.89 -4.77
CA GLU A 227 -4.84 20.45 -4.97
C GLU A 227 -4.53 20.19 -6.44
N LEU A 228 -3.54 19.33 -6.70
CA LEU A 228 -3.12 18.96 -8.04
C LEU A 228 -3.29 17.48 -8.24
N TYR A 229 -3.94 17.11 -9.34
CA TYR A 229 -4.09 15.72 -9.74
C TYR A 229 -3.58 15.50 -11.15
N GLY A 230 -3.05 14.31 -11.41
CA GLY A 230 -2.58 13.90 -12.72
C GLY A 230 -2.75 12.41 -12.92
N ARG A 231 -3.24 12.03 -14.10
CA ARG A 231 -3.33 10.63 -14.52
C ARG A 231 -2.98 10.49 -15.99
N TYR A 232 -2.21 9.46 -16.31
CA TYR A 232 -2.04 9.02 -17.68
C TYR A 232 -2.95 7.81 -17.96
N GLU A 233 -3.79 7.92 -18.99
CA GLU A 233 -4.64 6.83 -19.45
C GLU A 233 -4.96 7.00 -20.94
N ASN A 234 -5.08 5.87 -21.66
CA ASN A 234 -5.48 5.84 -23.07
C ASN A 234 -4.69 6.76 -24.01
N GLY A 235 -3.38 6.92 -23.77
CA GLY A 235 -2.52 7.79 -24.59
C GLY A 235 -2.67 9.28 -24.28
N GLN A 236 -3.26 9.63 -23.13
CA GLN A 236 -3.51 11.01 -22.74
C GLN A 236 -3.01 11.30 -21.33
N TYR A 237 -2.42 12.48 -21.16
CA TYR A 237 -2.13 13.08 -19.87
C TYR A 237 -3.30 13.95 -19.45
N LYS A 238 -3.94 13.60 -18.33
CA LYS A 238 -5.07 14.33 -17.78
C LYS A 238 -4.61 15.01 -16.50
N LEU A 239 -5.00 16.27 -16.32
CA LEU A 239 -4.62 17.10 -15.18
C LEU A 239 -5.86 17.75 -14.56
N LEU A 240 -5.87 17.86 -13.23
CA LEU A 240 -6.83 18.69 -12.49
C LEU A 240 -6.09 19.65 -11.55
N ILE A 241 -6.55 20.89 -11.51
CA ILE A 241 -6.15 21.90 -10.53
C ILE A 241 -7.42 22.35 -9.80
N HIS A 242 -7.46 22.18 -8.49
CA HIS A 242 -8.46 22.82 -7.63
C HIS A 242 -7.76 23.92 -6.82
N ASP A 243 -8.01 25.19 -7.15
CA ASP A 243 -7.61 26.33 -6.31
C ASP A 243 -8.85 26.79 -5.54
N PHE A 244 -8.83 26.68 -4.22
CA PHE A 244 -9.94 27.04 -3.33
C PHE A 244 -10.14 28.55 -3.18
N TYR A 245 -9.14 29.36 -3.57
CA TYR A 245 -9.12 30.80 -3.33
C TYR A 245 -9.19 31.63 -4.61
N ARG A 246 -8.97 31.02 -5.78
CA ARG A 246 -8.92 31.73 -7.07
C ARG A 246 -9.72 31.02 -8.15
N THR A 247 -10.30 31.82 -9.05
CA THR A 247 -10.80 31.32 -10.33
C THR A 247 -9.65 31.19 -11.31
N ILE A 248 -9.43 29.98 -11.82
CA ILE A 248 -8.41 29.67 -12.83
C ILE A 248 -8.85 30.27 -14.16
N GLY A 249 -7.96 31.00 -14.82
CA GLY A 249 -8.28 31.73 -16.05
C GLY A 249 -7.05 32.22 -16.81
N ALA A 250 -7.18 33.39 -17.43
CA ALA A 250 -6.10 34.00 -18.21
C ALA A 250 -4.80 34.10 -17.41
N ASP A 251 -3.68 33.99 -18.12
CA ASP A 251 -2.31 34.00 -17.57
C ASP A 251 -1.96 32.75 -16.74
N THR A 252 -2.81 31.71 -16.74
CA THR A 252 -2.42 30.39 -16.25
C THR A 252 -1.50 29.69 -17.24
N THR A 253 -0.39 29.12 -16.77
CA THR A 253 0.56 28.34 -17.56
C THR A 253 0.90 27.00 -16.90
N ILE A 254 0.85 25.90 -17.66
CA ILE A 254 1.36 24.59 -17.26
C ILE A 254 2.58 24.28 -18.12
N TRP A 255 3.76 24.23 -17.49
CA TRP A 255 5.02 23.92 -18.15
C TRP A 255 5.28 22.42 -18.13
N ILE A 256 5.67 21.86 -19.27
CA ILE A 256 5.80 20.43 -19.49
C ILE A 256 7.21 20.13 -20.00
N ASN A 257 7.98 19.43 -19.18
CA ASN A 257 9.26 18.84 -19.57
C ASN A 257 9.04 17.34 -19.87
N THR A 258 9.35 16.96 -21.10
CA THR A 258 9.05 15.65 -21.69
C THR A 258 10.26 14.73 -21.77
N ASP A 259 11.48 15.27 -21.82
CA ASP A 259 12.70 14.47 -21.89
C ASP A 259 13.38 14.28 -20.52
N GLN A 260 12.87 14.96 -19.49
CA GLN A 260 13.39 15.01 -18.12
C GLN A 260 14.80 15.60 -18.00
N ASP A 261 15.28 16.29 -19.02
CA ASP A 261 16.54 17.01 -19.01
C ASP A 261 16.25 18.47 -18.64
N TYR A 262 16.88 18.97 -17.57
CA TYR A 262 16.68 20.34 -17.11
C TYR A 262 17.55 21.34 -17.88
N ASP A 263 18.50 20.87 -18.69
CA ASP A 263 19.37 21.71 -19.50
C ASP A 263 18.81 21.94 -20.92
N THR A 264 17.78 21.18 -21.31
CA THR A 264 17.04 21.32 -22.57
C THR A 264 15.76 22.15 -22.37
N GLY A 265 15.04 22.43 -23.46
CA GLY A 265 13.78 23.18 -23.39
C GLY A 265 13.90 24.67 -23.01
N TYR A 266 12.76 25.27 -22.68
CA TYR A 266 12.67 26.65 -22.21
C TYR A 266 12.96 26.75 -20.71
N GLN A 267 13.80 27.71 -20.35
CA GLN A 267 14.19 28.00 -18.97
C GLN A 267 13.35 29.15 -18.42
N ILE A 268 12.40 28.82 -17.53
CA ILE A 268 11.57 29.80 -16.84
C ILE A 268 12.51 30.66 -15.97
N TRP A 269 12.42 31.98 -16.17
CA TRP A 269 13.31 32.99 -15.57
C TRP A 269 14.82 32.71 -15.75
N GLY A 270 15.17 31.91 -16.77
CA GLY A 270 16.55 31.55 -17.08
C GLY A 270 17.16 30.45 -16.22
N TYR A 271 16.38 29.74 -15.38
CA TYR A 271 16.92 28.64 -14.57
C TYR A 271 16.00 27.44 -14.32
N ALA A 272 14.68 27.55 -14.47
CA ALA A 272 13.74 26.51 -14.02
C ALA A 272 13.03 25.76 -15.17
N GLY A 273 12.67 24.50 -14.90
CA GLY A 273 11.74 23.70 -15.70
C GLY A 273 12.37 22.90 -16.83
N GLY A 274 13.13 23.55 -17.71
CA GLY A 274 13.60 22.92 -18.96
C GLY A 274 12.42 22.40 -19.79
N ALA A 275 11.41 23.24 -20.03
CA ALA A 275 10.14 22.80 -20.57
C ALA A 275 10.12 22.86 -22.11
N GLU A 276 9.89 21.73 -22.79
CA GLU A 276 9.71 21.70 -24.25
C GLU A 276 8.35 22.29 -24.66
N TYR A 277 7.34 22.14 -23.81
CA TYR A 277 5.98 22.56 -24.09
C TYR A 277 5.37 23.34 -22.93
N ASN A 278 4.36 24.14 -23.22
CA ASN A 278 3.51 24.76 -22.21
C ASN A 278 2.05 24.79 -22.66
N ILE A 279 1.12 24.62 -21.72
CA ILE A 279 -0.27 25.03 -21.92
C ILE A 279 -0.41 26.43 -21.37
N ASN A 280 -0.81 27.38 -22.20
CA ASN A 280 -1.03 28.75 -21.77
C ASN A 280 -2.48 29.17 -22.02
N PHE A 281 -3.09 29.78 -21.01
CA PHE A 281 -4.42 30.35 -21.06
C PHE A 281 -4.30 31.80 -21.51
N GLY A 282 -4.65 32.06 -22.77
CA GLY A 282 -4.59 33.41 -23.33
C GLY A 282 -5.56 34.37 -22.65
N SER A 283 -5.58 35.63 -23.09
CA SER A 283 -6.51 36.65 -22.57
C SER A 283 -8.01 36.31 -22.68
N ASP A 284 -8.34 35.29 -23.48
CA ASP A 284 -9.69 34.74 -23.62
C ASP A 284 -10.02 33.63 -22.61
N GLY A 285 -9.07 33.24 -21.76
CA GLY A 285 -9.20 32.17 -20.78
C GLY A 285 -9.24 30.77 -21.39
N VAL A 286 -8.81 30.62 -22.66
CA VAL A 286 -8.84 29.34 -23.36
C VAL A 286 -7.42 28.73 -23.38
N PRO A 287 -7.23 27.51 -22.84
CA PRO A 287 -5.95 26.81 -22.88
C PRO A 287 -5.61 26.38 -24.30
N ARG A 288 -4.36 26.58 -24.67
CA ARG A 288 -3.78 26.06 -25.92
C ARG A 288 -2.38 25.51 -25.64
N LEU A 289 -1.95 24.54 -26.44
CA LEU A 289 -0.61 23.96 -26.31
C LEU A 289 0.38 24.75 -27.17
N TYR A 290 1.51 25.11 -26.58
CA TYR A 290 2.61 25.84 -27.18
C TYR A 290 3.93 25.13 -26.92
N LYS A 291 4.97 25.58 -27.62
CA LYS A 291 6.37 25.30 -27.35
C LYS A 291 7.14 26.62 -27.17
N ASP A 292 8.36 26.50 -26.68
CA ASP A 292 9.24 27.63 -26.32
C ASP A 292 8.65 28.42 -25.13
N ALA A 293 8.78 29.76 -25.12
CA ALA A 293 8.25 30.60 -24.04
C ALA A 293 6.70 30.53 -23.94
N ASP A 294 6.15 31.10 -22.88
CA ASP A 294 4.72 31.12 -22.58
C ASP A 294 3.92 31.71 -23.75
N GLY A 295 3.00 30.90 -24.29
CA GLY A 295 2.16 31.33 -25.41
C GLY A 295 2.91 31.65 -26.72
N GLN A 296 4.20 31.28 -26.85
CA GLN A 296 5.05 31.76 -27.95
C GLN A 296 4.73 31.07 -29.27
N THR A 297 5.00 29.76 -29.38
CA THR A 297 4.82 29.03 -30.63
C THR A 297 3.70 28.01 -30.50
N LEU A 298 2.55 28.29 -31.12
CA LEU A 298 1.37 27.44 -31.05
C LEU A 298 1.62 26.05 -31.66
N VAL A 299 1.28 25.01 -30.89
CA VAL A 299 1.33 23.59 -31.28
C VAL A 299 -0.07 23.06 -31.54
N SER A 300 -1.04 23.36 -30.66
CA SER A 300 -2.43 22.91 -30.82
C SER A 300 -3.43 23.90 -30.21
N GLU A 301 -4.49 24.22 -30.94
CA GLU A 301 -5.65 24.97 -30.43
C GLU A 301 -6.67 24.07 -29.70
N SER A 302 -6.53 22.75 -29.82
CA SER A 302 -7.53 21.76 -29.39
C SER A 302 -7.12 21.08 -28.08
N VAL A 303 -7.00 21.85 -26.99
CA VAL A 303 -6.90 21.28 -25.63
C VAL A 303 -8.33 21.11 -25.11
N ASN A 304 -8.71 19.87 -24.80
CA ASN A 304 -10.00 19.62 -24.15
C ASN A 304 -9.86 19.96 -22.67
N TYR A 305 -10.78 20.79 -22.16
CA TYR A 305 -10.71 21.33 -20.82
C TYR A 305 -12.10 21.69 -20.29
N ALA A 306 -12.24 21.74 -18.97
CA ALA A 306 -13.44 22.20 -18.29
C ALA A 306 -13.04 23.01 -17.04
N ILE A 307 -13.78 24.07 -16.75
CA ILE A 307 -13.59 24.88 -15.53
C ILE A 307 -14.95 25.08 -14.87
N THR A 308 -15.05 24.72 -13.60
CA THR A 308 -16.28 24.87 -12.80
C THR A 308 -15.95 25.62 -11.51
N ALA A 309 -16.81 26.57 -11.13
CA ALA A 309 -16.71 27.23 -9.84
C ALA A 309 -16.98 26.23 -8.71
N ASP A 310 -16.17 26.24 -7.65
CA ASP A 310 -16.27 25.27 -6.56
C ASP A 310 -17.32 25.64 -5.49
N GLY A 311 -17.92 26.83 -5.61
CA GLY A 311 -18.91 27.37 -4.66
C GLY A 311 -18.31 28.00 -3.40
N SER A 312 -16.99 28.00 -3.24
CA SER A 312 -16.25 28.55 -2.09
C SER A 312 -15.46 29.84 -2.40
N GLY A 313 -15.43 30.25 -3.68
CA GLY A 313 -14.68 31.40 -4.19
C GLY A 313 -13.55 31.02 -5.13
N GLY A 314 -13.28 29.71 -5.24
CA GLY A 314 -12.30 29.11 -6.13
C GLY A 314 -12.90 28.43 -7.36
N SER A 315 -12.10 27.61 -8.02
CA SER A 315 -12.54 26.80 -9.17
C SER A 315 -11.74 25.51 -9.32
N ILE A 316 -12.39 24.52 -9.95
CA ILE A 316 -11.79 23.27 -10.41
C ILE A 316 -11.60 23.39 -11.92
N MET A 317 -10.37 23.19 -12.39
CA MET A 317 -10.03 23.09 -13.81
C MET A 317 -9.51 21.70 -14.12
N GLU A 318 -10.01 21.12 -15.20
CA GLU A 318 -9.52 19.88 -15.78
C GLU A 318 -9.07 20.10 -17.21
N LEU A 319 -8.05 19.38 -17.65
CA LEU A 319 -7.69 19.30 -19.05
C LEU A 319 -7.03 17.97 -19.42
N GLU A 320 -7.01 17.68 -20.72
CA GLU A 320 -6.31 16.53 -21.27
C GLU A 320 -5.40 16.90 -22.45
N ILE A 321 -4.30 16.16 -22.57
CA ILE A 321 -3.25 16.33 -23.58
C ILE A 321 -2.98 14.98 -24.20
N ASN A 322 -3.12 14.89 -25.52
CA ASN A 322 -2.73 13.70 -26.26
C ASN A 322 -1.20 13.56 -26.31
N GLU A 323 -0.66 12.41 -25.91
CA GLU A 323 0.79 12.12 -25.94
C GLU A 323 1.40 12.39 -27.33
N ALA A 324 0.65 12.13 -28.41
CA ALA A 324 1.12 12.34 -29.77
C ALA A 324 1.43 13.82 -30.10
N LEU A 325 0.94 14.77 -29.30
CA LEU A 325 1.21 16.21 -29.50
C LEU A 325 2.51 16.68 -28.86
N ILE A 326 2.98 15.98 -27.81
CA ILE A 326 4.18 16.36 -27.05
C ILE A 326 5.36 15.39 -27.25
N GLY A 327 5.12 14.24 -27.91
CA GLY A 327 6.15 13.26 -28.27
C GLY A 327 6.38 12.20 -27.19
N MET A 328 7.04 11.09 -27.58
CA MET A 328 7.43 10.05 -26.62
C MET A 328 8.51 10.61 -25.69
N THR A 329 8.29 10.48 -24.39
CA THR A 329 9.25 10.88 -23.37
C THR A 329 10.45 9.93 -23.41
N ASN A 330 11.68 10.45 -23.27
CA ASN A 330 12.86 9.62 -23.09
C ASN A 330 12.92 8.96 -21.68
N GLY A 331 12.05 9.38 -20.76
CA GLY A 331 11.85 8.82 -19.41
C GLY A 331 10.53 8.05 -19.22
N ASP A 332 10.16 7.75 -17.98
CA ASP A 332 8.92 7.06 -17.53
C ASP A 332 7.78 8.03 -17.08
N ALA A 333 8.07 9.33 -17.10
CA ALA A 333 7.18 10.42 -16.68
C ALA A 333 7.38 11.70 -17.50
N ILE A 334 6.40 12.60 -17.44
CA ILE A 334 6.60 14.04 -17.72
C ILE A 334 6.78 14.80 -16.41
N ARG A 335 7.48 15.93 -16.46
CA ARG A 335 7.60 16.87 -15.34
C ARG A 335 6.76 18.11 -15.57
N LEU A 336 6.12 18.58 -14.50
CA LEU A 336 5.10 19.61 -14.54
C LEU A 336 5.42 20.72 -13.55
N LEU A 337 5.35 21.96 -14.04
CA LEU A 337 5.27 23.16 -13.22
C LEU A 337 3.98 23.89 -13.57
N PHE A 338 3.33 24.46 -12.57
CA PHE A 338 2.08 25.18 -12.72
C PHE A 338 2.24 26.61 -12.25
N ASP A 339 1.69 27.52 -13.02
CA ASP A 339 1.52 28.91 -12.72
C ASP A 339 0.04 29.23 -12.93
N VAL A 340 -0.68 29.60 -11.87
CA VAL A 340 -2.09 29.99 -11.95
C VAL A 340 -2.19 31.51 -11.91
N ASN A 341 -2.65 32.06 -13.03
CA ASN A 341 -2.88 33.49 -13.26
C ASN A 341 -1.66 34.39 -12.94
N ASP A 342 -0.43 33.94 -13.23
CA ASP A 342 0.84 34.66 -12.92
C ASP A 342 0.97 35.09 -11.45
N SER A 343 0.36 34.33 -10.53
CA SER A 343 0.21 34.75 -9.13
C SER A 343 0.31 33.63 -8.10
N SER A 344 0.15 32.37 -8.53
CA SER A 344 0.33 31.20 -7.68
C SER A 344 1.17 30.18 -8.42
N PHE A 345 2.35 29.88 -7.89
CA PHE A 345 3.32 28.98 -8.50
C PHE A 345 3.31 27.65 -7.74
N MET A 346 3.13 26.54 -8.45
CA MET A 346 3.23 25.18 -7.90
C MET A 346 4.30 24.39 -8.69
N PRO A 347 5.28 23.79 -8.02
CA PRO A 347 5.50 23.78 -6.57
C PRO A 347 5.74 25.18 -6.00
N ARG A 348 5.53 25.34 -4.68
CA ARG A 348 5.63 26.64 -3.97
C ARG A 348 6.92 27.42 -4.27
N SER A 349 7.98 26.71 -4.69
CA SER A 349 9.22 27.25 -5.22
C SER A 349 9.65 26.48 -6.46
N TYR A 350 10.06 27.15 -7.54
CA TYR A 350 10.73 26.49 -8.69
C TYR A 350 12.24 26.30 -8.46
N TRP A 351 12.72 26.61 -7.26
CA TRP A 351 14.09 26.33 -6.80
C TRP A 351 14.10 25.16 -5.81
N PRO A 352 15.09 24.23 -5.89
CA PRO A 352 16.16 24.13 -6.91
C PRO A 352 15.59 23.92 -8.32
N HIS A 353 16.38 24.15 -9.38
CA HIS A 353 15.88 24.02 -10.77
C HIS A 353 15.25 22.65 -11.10
N THR A 354 15.57 21.63 -10.29
CA THR A 354 15.03 20.28 -10.36
C THR A 354 13.68 20.10 -9.66
N ASN A 355 13.08 21.16 -9.13
CA ASN A 355 11.85 21.07 -8.34
C ASN A 355 10.63 21.12 -9.24
N ALA A 356 9.97 19.97 -9.44
CA ALA A 356 8.79 19.81 -10.30
C ALA A 356 7.91 18.65 -9.83
N TYR A 357 6.65 18.62 -10.27
CA TYR A 357 5.79 17.43 -10.11
C TYR A 357 6.08 16.42 -11.22
N GLU A 358 5.96 15.13 -10.92
CA GLU A 358 6.13 14.06 -11.91
C GLU A 358 4.81 13.33 -12.18
N LEU A 359 4.45 13.20 -13.45
CA LEU A 359 3.31 12.40 -13.91
C LEU A 359 3.80 11.23 -14.77
N LYS A 360 3.75 10.02 -14.20
CA LYS A 360 4.17 8.77 -14.86
C LYS A 360 3.15 8.30 -15.89
N TYR A 361 3.62 7.84 -17.06
CA TYR A 361 2.78 7.23 -18.11
C TYR A 361 2.98 5.71 -18.24
N LYS A 362 4.04 5.17 -17.64
CA LYS A 362 4.20 3.74 -17.36
C LYS A 362 4.41 3.57 -15.87
N GLN A 363 3.47 2.93 -15.19
CA GLN A 363 3.74 2.35 -13.88
C GLN A 363 3.88 0.85 -14.11
N SER A 364 5.06 0.29 -13.85
CA SER A 364 5.09 -1.14 -13.54
C SER A 364 4.46 -1.25 -12.16
N THR A 365 3.24 -1.78 -12.10
CA THR A 365 2.52 -1.85 -10.83
C THR A 365 3.28 -2.73 -9.86
N ALA A 366 3.35 -2.30 -8.60
CA ALA A 366 3.87 -3.16 -7.55
C ALA A 366 3.16 -4.52 -7.60
N GLN A 367 3.86 -5.60 -7.21
CA GLN A 367 3.24 -6.93 -7.26
C GLN A 367 2.13 -7.08 -6.22
N ILE A 368 2.14 -6.27 -5.17
CA ILE A 368 1.13 -6.28 -4.10
C ILE A 368 0.60 -4.88 -3.81
N ALA A 369 -0.64 -4.83 -3.34
CA ALA A 369 -1.25 -3.63 -2.78
C ALA A 369 -1.79 -3.91 -1.38
N ILE A 370 -1.61 -2.96 -0.46
CA ILE A 370 -2.10 -3.01 0.91
C ILE A 370 -3.28 -2.05 1.02
N VAL A 371 -4.43 -2.57 1.41
CA VAL A 371 -5.70 -1.83 1.42
C VAL A 371 -5.98 -1.29 2.82
N TYR A 372 -6.17 0.03 2.91
CA TYR A 372 -6.63 0.73 4.09
C TYR A 372 -8.15 0.87 4.07
N SER A 373 -8.81 0.39 5.12
CA SER A 373 -10.26 0.52 5.29
C SER A 373 -10.59 1.59 6.31
N SER A 374 -10.91 2.81 5.86
CA SER A 374 -11.39 3.89 6.74
C SER A 374 -12.68 3.51 7.47
N THR A 375 -13.50 2.66 6.84
CA THR A 375 -14.75 2.19 7.46
C THR A 375 -14.46 1.20 8.59
N SER A 376 -13.45 0.32 8.44
CA SER A 376 -13.02 -0.58 9.51
C SER A 376 -12.22 0.12 10.59
N GLU A 377 -11.40 1.11 10.25
CA GLU A 377 -10.71 1.99 11.20
C GLU A 377 -11.72 2.65 12.15
N ALA A 378 -12.79 3.24 11.62
CA ALA A 378 -13.83 3.92 12.40
C ALA A 378 -14.61 2.98 13.33
N GLN A 379 -14.58 1.67 13.08
CA GLN A 379 -15.21 0.63 13.91
C GLN A 379 -14.20 -0.20 14.70
N PHE A 380 -12.90 0.11 14.57
CA PHE A 380 -11.85 -0.56 15.30
C PHE A 380 -11.84 -0.06 16.75
N PHE A 381 -11.22 -0.84 17.66
CA PHE A 381 -11.20 -0.46 19.07
C PHE A 381 -10.39 0.80 19.36
N ASP A 382 -9.43 1.12 18.49
CA ASP A 382 -8.59 2.30 18.54
C ASP A 382 -8.02 2.63 17.14
N SER A 383 -8.20 3.86 16.66
CA SER A 383 -7.78 4.26 15.31
C SER A 383 -6.26 4.24 15.16
N LYS A 384 -5.50 4.58 16.20
CA LYS A 384 -4.03 4.53 16.17
C LYS A 384 -3.54 3.09 16.06
N ALA A 385 -4.17 2.16 16.77
CA ALA A 385 -3.90 0.73 16.65
C ALA A 385 -4.23 0.21 15.24
N TYR A 386 -5.30 0.68 14.59
CA TYR A 386 -5.58 0.33 13.19
C TYR A 386 -4.49 0.84 12.24
N ALA A 387 -4.05 2.09 12.41
CA ALA A 387 -2.94 2.65 11.62
C ALA A 387 -1.62 1.89 11.85
N GLN A 388 -1.33 1.50 13.09
CA GLN A 388 -0.18 0.65 13.41
C GLN A 388 -0.29 -0.73 12.73
N LEU A 389 -1.45 -1.39 12.80
CA LEU A 389 -1.71 -2.64 12.09
C LEU A 389 -1.43 -2.51 10.58
N PHE A 390 -1.90 -1.43 9.97
CA PHE A 390 -1.65 -1.13 8.56
C PHE A 390 -0.15 -0.97 8.26
N MET A 391 0.60 -0.25 9.10
CA MET A 391 2.05 -0.10 8.96
C MET A 391 2.84 -1.39 9.27
N SER A 392 2.39 -2.21 10.21
CA SER A 392 3.00 -3.53 10.47
C SER A 392 2.99 -4.42 9.24
N VAL A 393 1.92 -4.36 8.43
CA VAL A 393 1.84 -5.06 7.15
C VAL A 393 2.79 -4.47 6.10
N GLN A 394 2.97 -3.15 6.06
CA GLN A 394 3.97 -2.49 5.22
C GLN A 394 5.38 -2.98 5.57
N SER A 395 5.74 -3.04 6.85
CA SER A 395 7.02 -3.59 7.31
C SER A 395 7.21 -5.06 6.92
N GLN A 396 6.16 -5.87 6.95
CA GLN A 396 6.24 -7.27 6.49
C GLN A 396 6.41 -7.38 4.97
N ALA A 397 5.87 -6.45 4.18
CA ALA A 397 6.15 -6.34 2.75
C ALA A 397 7.61 -5.93 2.47
N ILE A 398 8.14 -4.98 3.26
CA ILE A 398 9.57 -4.60 3.23
C ILE A 398 10.45 -5.81 3.56
N MET A 399 10.12 -6.57 4.61
CA MET A 399 10.83 -7.80 4.94
C MET A 399 10.70 -8.84 3.82
N ALA A 400 9.54 -8.96 3.17
CA ALA A 400 9.36 -9.85 2.02
C ALA A 400 10.21 -9.44 0.81
N GLY A 401 10.73 -8.21 0.81
CA GLY A 401 11.41 -7.60 -0.31
C GLY A 401 10.54 -7.40 -1.54
N LEU A 402 9.26 -7.10 -1.27
CA LEU A 402 8.23 -6.78 -2.25
C LEU A 402 7.82 -5.31 -2.10
N PRO A 403 8.22 -4.42 -3.03
CA PRO A 403 7.60 -3.11 -3.14
C PRO A 403 6.08 -3.21 -3.23
N PHE A 404 5.39 -2.19 -2.73
CA PHE A 404 3.94 -2.22 -2.54
C PHE A 404 3.30 -0.86 -2.81
N ASP A 405 2.03 -0.92 -3.24
CA ASP A 405 1.16 0.24 -3.28
C ASP A 405 0.18 0.25 -2.11
N LEU A 406 -0.27 1.46 -1.76
CA LEU A 406 -1.26 1.67 -0.72
C LEU A 406 -2.58 2.07 -1.37
N LEU A 407 -3.65 1.36 -1.04
CA LEU A 407 -4.98 1.56 -1.61
C LEU A 407 -5.96 2.00 -0.52
N SER A 408 -6.96 2.78 -0.92
CA SER A 408 -8.16 3.09 -0.14
C SER A 408 -9.29 2.09 -0.45
N GLU A 409 -10.40 2.16 0.29
CA GLU A 409 -11.60 1.37 -0.04
C GLU A 409 -12.16 1.69 -1.42
N ASP A 410 -12.13 2.98 -1.79
CA ASP A 410 -12.68 3.44 -3.06
C ASP A 410 -11.85 2.95 -4.25
N ASP A 411 -10.56 2.62 -4.05
CA ASP A 411 -9.73 2.00 -5.09
C ASP A 411 -10.21 0.61 -5.50
N LEU A 412 -10.93 -0.09 -4.63
CA LEU A 412 -11.52 -1.41 -4.93
C LEU A 412 -12.72 -1.29 -5.89
N LEU A 413 -13.27 -0.10 -6.03
CA LEU A 413 -14.25 0.26 -7.06
C LEU A 413 -13.58 0.54 -8.41
N ASN A 414 -12.33 0.13 -8.63
CA ASN A 414 -11.71 0.20 -9.94
C ASN A 414 -11.04 -1.13 -10.28
N LEU A 415 -11.69 -1.89 -11.15
CA LEU A 415 -11.23 -3.21 -11.57
C LEU A 415 -9.86 -3.15 -12.25
N ASP A 416 -9.68 -2.20 -13.17
CA ASP A 416 -8.43 -2.02 -13.92
C ASP A 416 -7.24 -1.72 -13.01
N LYS A 417 -7.47 -1.09 -11.85
CA LYS A 417 -6.45 -0.85 -10.82
C LYS A 417 -6.16 -2.13 -10.04
N ILE A 418 -7.18 -2.80 -9.49
CA ILE A 418 -6.93 -3.94 -8.59
C ILE A 418 -6.44 -5.20 -9.30
N THR A 419 -6.68 -5.32 -10.61
CA THR A 419 -6.22 -6.47 -11.42
C THR A 419 -4.76 -6.38 -11.85
N GLN A 420 -4.10 -5.23 -11.63
CA GLN A 420 -2.68 -5.07 -11.88
C GLN A 420 -1.81 -5.80 -10.84
N TYR A 421 -2.34 -6.02 -9.64
CA TYR A 421 -1.62 -6.67 -8.54
C TYR A 421 -1.73 -8.19 -8.62
N LYS A 422 -0.71 -8.90 -8.12
CA LYS A 422 -0.79 -10.34 -7.87
C LYS A 422 -1.49 -10.66 -6.56
N THR A 423 -1.39 -9.76 -5.59
CA THR A 423 -1.98 -9.95 -4.26
C THR A 423 -2.53 -8.64 -3.72
N LEU A 424 -3.77 -8.67 -3.23
CA LEU A 424 -4.33 -7.64 -2.37
C LEU A 424 -4.22 -8.09 -0.91
N VAL A 425 -3.68 -7.20 -0.06
CA VAL A 425 -3.48 -7.45 1.36
C VAL A 425 -4.44 -6.56 2.15
N PHE A 426 -5.27 -7.17 2.98
CA PHE A 426 -6.24 -6.50 3.83
C PHE A 426 -5.84 -6.75 5.30
N PRO A 427 -5.12 -5.82 5.96
CA PRO A 427 -4.71 -6.01 7.35
C PRO A 427 -5.91 -6.31 8.25
N TYR A 428 -6.99 -5.55 8.07
CA TYR A 428 -8.32 -5.83 8.61
C TYR A 428 -9.36 -5.05 7.80
N PHE A 429 -10.40 -5.73 7.32
CA PHE A 429 -11.44 -5.09 6.51
C PHE A 429 -12.83 -5.71 6.77
N ALA A 430 -13.27 -5.67 8.03
CA ALA A 430 -14.55 -6.23 8.43
C ALA A 430 -15.74 -5.38 7.99
N ASN A 431 -15.58 -4.05 7.96
CA ASN A 431 -16.65 -3.08 7.77
C ASN A 431 -16.56 -2.39 6.41
N VAL A 432 -17.70 -2.17 5.76
CA VAL A 432 -17.76 -1.50 4.45
C VAL A 432 -19.02 -0.64 4.34
N LYS A 433 -18.94 0.48 3.61
CA LYS A 433 -20.11 1.31 3.26
C LYS A 433 -21.10 0.48 2.46
N GLN A 434 -22.36 0.42 2.90
CA GLN A 434 -23.41 -0.33 2.22
C GLN A 434 -23.57 0.05 0.74
N SER A 435 -23.39 1.32 0.39
CA SER A 435 -23.48 1.81 -0.98
C SER A 435 -22.35 1.32 -1.88
N ALA A 436 -21.16 1.05 -1.33
CA ALA A 436 -19.98 0.58 -2.06
C ALA A 436 -19.89 -0.95 -2.15
N LEU A 437 -20.52 -1.67 -1.22
CA LEU A 437 -20.41 -3.13 -1.11
C LEU A 437 -20.69 -3.89 -2.43
N PRO A 438 -21.76 -3.60 -3.21
CA PRO A 438 -22.01 -4.33 -4.45
C PRO A 438 -20.86 -4.21 -5.45
N GLY A 439 -20.26 -3.02 -5.57
CA GLY A 439 -19.14 -2.76 -6.46
C GLY A 439 -17.86 -3.45 -6.04
N ILE A 440 -17.51 -3.31 -4.75
CA ILE A 440 -16.32 -3.94 -4.18
C ILE A 440 -16.43 -5.47 -4.31
N GLU A 441 -17.59 -6.04 -3.98
CA GLU A 441 -17.82 -7.48 -4.08
C GLU A 441 -17.69 -7.97 -5.53
N GLN A 442 -18.30 -7.27 -6.49
CA GLN A 442 -18.20 -7.62 -7.91
C GLN A 442 -16.75 -7.56 -8.39
N ASN A 443 -16.05 -6.46 -8.12
CA ASN A 443 -14.68 -6.26 -8.59
C ASN A 443 -13.70 -7.26 -7.96
N LEU A 444 -13.82 -7.56 -6.66
CA LEU A 444 -13.00 -8.58 -6.02
C LEU A 444 -13.27 -9.97 -6.58
N ASN A 445 -14.53 -10.32 -6.85
CA ASN A 445 -14.85 -11.60 -7.49
C ASN A 445 -14.24 -11.70 -8.90
N ILE A 446 -14.26 -10.63 -9.70
CA ILE A 446 -13.64 -10.63 -11.03
C ILE A 446 -12.11 -10.72 -10.90
N ALA A 447 -11.50 -9.91 -10.03
CA ALA A 447 -10.06 -9.91 -9.81
C ALA A 447 -9.53 -11.29 -9.40
N VAL A 448 -10.18 -11.94 -8.44
CA VAL A 448 -9.85 -13.32 -8.04
C VAL A 448 -10.13 -14.28 -9.20
N ASN A 449 -11.39 -14.42 -9.60
CA ASN A 449 -11.79 -15.54 -10.45
C ASN A 449 -11.29 -15.46 -11.91
N GLN A 450 -11.01 -14.25 -12.41
CA GLN A 450 -10.65 -14.03 -13.82
C GLN A 450 -9.21 -13.52 -14.00
N HIS A 451 -8.65 -12.82 -13.01
CA HIS A 451 -7.30 -12.24 -13.10
C HIS A 451 -6.27 -12.90 -12.18
N ASN A 452 -6.68 -13.92 -11.43
CA ASN A 452 -5.83 -14.68 -10.52
C ASN A 452 -5.23 -13.84 -9.37
N VAL A 453 -5.95 -12.83 -8.90
CA VAL A 453 -5.51 -11.96 -7.79
C VAL A 453 -5.68 -12.68 -6.46
N GLY A 454 -4.59 -12.87 -5.72
CA GLY A 454 -4.59 -13.43 -4.37
C GLY A 454 -5.12 -12.45 -3.33
N ILE A 455 -5.66 -12.99 -2.23
CA ILE A 455 -6.14 -12.21 -1.07
C ILE A 455 -5.41 -12.68 0.18
N VAL A 456 -4.76 -11.77 0.89
CA VAL A 456 -4.18 -12.02 2.22
C VAL A 456 -4.91 -11.15 3.23
N THR A 457 -5.55 -11.76 4.23
CA THR A 457 -6.34 -11.02 5.23
C THR A 457 -6.29 -11.67 6.61
N ALA A 458 -6.69 -10.93 7.64
CA ALA A 458 -6.91 -11.45 8.98
C ALA A 458 -8.34 -11.20 9.47
N GLY A 459 -8.84 -12.11 10.30
CA GLY A 459 -10.15 -11.98 10.94
C GLY A 459 -11.29 -11.91 9.91
N ASN A 460 -12.16 -10.92 10.07
CA ASN A 460 -13.32 -10.73 9.21
C ASN A 460 -12.97 -9.92 7.96
N LEU A 461 -13.55 -10.32 6.82
CA LEU A 461 -13.45 -9.60 5.54
C LEU A 461 -14.86 -9.37 4.95
N LEU A 462 -15.27 -8.11 4.84
CA LEU A 462 -16.56 -7.67 4.29
C LEU A 462 -17.76 -8.38 4.94
N THR A 463 -17.83 -8.33 6.27
CA THR A 463 -18.87 -9.02 7.06
C THR A 463 -19.85 -8.07 7.73
N ASN A 464 -19.50 -6.79 7.85
CA ASN A 464 -20.24 -5.78 8.58
C ASN A 464 -20.45 -4.52 7.72
N THR A 465 -21.51 -3.80 8.03
CA THR A 465 -21.81 -2.46 7.52
C THR A 465 -20.88 -1.43 8.16
N GLU A 466 -20.92 -0.21 7.65
CA GLU A 466 -20.22 0.96 8.19
C GLU A 466 -20.58 1.30 9.64
N THR A 467 -21.73 0.82 10.14
CA THR A 467 -22.18 1.03 11.52
C THR A 467 -21.79 -0.10 12.48
N GLY A 468 -21.04 -1.09 12.01
CA GLY A 468 -20.70 -2.28 12.80
C GLY A 468 -21.76 -3.39 12.77
N ALA A 469 -22.97 -3.14 12.26
CA ALA A 469 -23.99 -4.17 12.13
C ALA A 469 -23.59 -5.24 11.11
N SER A 470 -23.86 -6.52 11.38
CA SER A 470 -23.61 -7.60 10.41
C SER A 470 -24.38 -7.39 9.12
N LEU A 471 -23.75 -7.72 7.99
CA LEU A 471 -24.41 -7.71 6.69
C LEU A 471 -25.57 -8.73 6.65
N PRO A 472 -26.68 -8.41 5.97
CA PRO A 472 -27.86 -9.25 5.97
C PRO A 472 -27.61 -10.61 5.31
N GLY A 473 -28.30 -11.64 5.81
CA GLY A 473 -28.16 -13.01 5.33
C GLY A 473 -26.92 -13.71 5.91
N ASP A 474 -26.14 -14.35 5.06
CA ASP A 474 -24.86 -14.95 5.44
C ASP A 474 -23.75 -13.89 5.38
N ALA A 475 -23.43 -13.30 6.53
CA ALA A 475 -22.38 -12.30 6.65
C ALA A 475 -21.00 -12.78 6.16
N TYR A 476 -20.76 -14.10 6.12
CA TYR A 476 -19.48 -14.69 5.66
C TYR A 476 -19.51 -15.16 4.21
N SER A 477 -20.59 -14.91 3.46
CA SER A 477 -20.75 -15.32 2.06
C SER A 477 -19.56 -14.93 1.18
N ARG A 478 -19.03 -13.71 1.34
CA ARG A 478 -17.88 -13.19 0.57
C ARG A 478 -16.59 -13.93 0.93
N MET A 479 -16.32 -14.19 2.20
CA MET A 479 -15.16 -14.99 2.61
C MET A 479 -15.22 -16.41 2.06
N LYS A 480 -16.42 -17.00 2.03
CA LYS A 480 -16.64 -18.33 1.45
C LYS A 480 -16.39 -18.33 -0.06
N SER A 481 -16.91 -17.35 -0.80
CA SER A 481 -16.76 -17.29 -2.26
C SER A 481 -15.36 -16.87 -2.71
N LEU A 482 -14.73 -15.90 -2.03
CA LEU A 482 -13.44 -15.37 -2.43
C LEU A 482 -12.27 -16.25 -1.98
N MET A 483 -12.37 -16.86 -0.79
CA MET A 483 -11.23 -17.55 -0.16
C MET A 483 -11.54 -18.98 0.27
N GLY A 484 -12.82 -19.38 0.31
CA GLY A 484 -13.21 -20.70 0.81
C GLY A 484 -13.08 -20.85 2.32
N VAL A 485 -13.12 -19.76 3.09
CA VAL A 485 -12.98 -19.77 4.56
C VAL A 485 -14.26 -19.22 5.21
N THR A 486 -14.64 -19.75 6.37
CA THR A 486 -15.76 -19.24 7.17
C THR A 486 -15.45 -19.24 8.65
N ARG A 487 -16.00 -18.27 9.39
CA ARG A 487 -15.99 -18.30 10.86
C ARG A 487 -16.97 -19.35 11.38
N THR A 488 -16.63 -19.97 12.51
CA THR A 488 -17.47 -20.93 13.21
C THR A 488 -17.86 -20.46 14.59
N ASP A 489 -16.93 -19.86 15.34
CA ASP A 489 -17.13 -19.36 16.69
C ASP A 489 -15.93 -18.47 17.07
N GLY A 490 -15.84 -18.02 18.33
CA GLY A 490 -14.70 -17.27 18.87
C GLY A 490 -14.98 -16.79 20.30
N GLY A 491 -13.97 -16.28 20.99
CA GLY A 491 -14.15 -15.75 22.34
C GLY A 491 -12.83 -15.41 23.04
N GLY A 492 -12.94 -15.19 24.35
CA GLY A 492 -11.82 -14.84 25.22
C GLY A 492 -12.31 -14.29 26.55
N PRO A 493 -11.38 -13.88 27.44
CA PRO A 493 -9.93 -13.90 27.26
C PRO A 493 -9.32 -15.30 27.52
N PHE A 494 -8.32 -15.68 26.74
CA PHE A 494 -7.62 -16.97 26.83
C PHE A 494 -6.10 -16.82 26.88
N THR A 495 -5.41 -17.90 27.30
CA THR A 495 -4.01 -18.13 26.94
C THR A 495 -3.96 -18.94 25.65
N ILE A 496 -3.20 -18.47 24.66
CA ILE A 496 -3.17 -19.02 23.31
C ILE A 496 -1.72 -19.22 22.88
N ASP A 497 -1.35 -20.45 22.52
CA ASP A 497 -0.08 -20.70 21.83
C ASP A 497 -0.30 -20.76 20.32
N TYR A 498 0.34 -19.87 19.57
CA TYR A 498 0.33 -19.90 18.11
C TYR A 498 1.50 -20.75 17.60
N LYS A 499 1.20 -21.83 16.86
CA LYS A 499 2.19 -22.88 16.52
C LYS A 499 2.17 -23.26 15.05
N ILE A 500 3.33 -23.57 14.50
CA ILE A 500 3.44 -24.16 13.16
C ILE A 500 2.89 -25.60 13.18
N SER A 501 1.95 -25.89 12.28
CA SER A 501 1.33 -27.22 12.14
C SER A 501 1.72 -27.93 10.85
N ASN A 502 2.28 -27.20 9.88
CA ASN A 502 2.76 -27.76 8.62
C ASN A 502 4.05 -27.03 8.25
N ASN A 503 5.17 -27.76 8.16
CA ASN A 503 6.49 -27.23 7.80
C ASN A 503 6.97 -27.71 6.42
N VAL A 504 6.11 -28.31 5.61
CA VAL A 504 6.45 -28.76 4.24
C VAL A 504 5.92 -27.82 3.16
N HIS A 505 4.95 -26.96 3.50
CA HIS A 505 4.44 -25.94 2.58
C HIS A 505 5.52 -24.89 2.23
N PRO A 506 5.57 -24.34 1.00
CA PRO A 506 6.60 -23.35 0.61
C PRO A 506 6.76 -22.15 1.55
N ILE A 507 5.67 -21.70 2.18
CA ILE A 507 5.69 -20.62 3.19
C ILE A 507 6.58 -20.99 4.38
N THR A 508 6.50 -22.23 4.83
CA THR A 508 7.08 -22.67 6.11
C THR A 508 8.34 -23.53 5.94
N SER A 509 8.53 -24.11 4.76
CA SER A 509 9.59 -25.10 4.52
C SER A 509 10.97 -24.47 4.59
N ASN A 510 11.88 -25.21 5.24
CA ASN A 510 13.25 -24.77 5.53
C ASN A 510 13.35 -23.44 6.31
N GLU A 511 12.25 -23.01 6.94
CA GLU A 511 12.21 -21.79 7.76
C GLU A 511 11.75 -22.06 9.18
N TYR A 512 10.71 -22.88 9.36
CA TYR A 512 10.15 -23.18 10.67
C TYR A 512 10.09 -24.68 10.93
N ASP A 513 10.15 -25.04 12.21
CA ASP A 513 10.00 -26.41 12.67
C ASP A 513 8.52 -26.76 12.92
N HIS A 514 8.15 -28.02 12.69
CA HIS A 514 6.82 -28.49 13.05
C HIS A 514 6.62 -28.45 14.57
N GLY A 515 5.57 -27.78 15.04
CA GLY A 515 5.25 -27.61 16.46
C GLY A 515 5.99 -26.45 17.13
N GLU A 516 6.78 -25.68 16.38
CA GLU A 516 7.41 -24.46 16.85
C GLU A 516 6.36 -23.46 17.34
N VAL A 517 6.60 -22.86 18.52
CA VAL A 517 5.72 -21.85 19.10
C VAL A 517 6.19 -20.49 18.63
N LEU A 518 5.43 -19.86 17.73
CA LEU A 518 5.76 -18.54 17.19
C LEU A 518 5.55 -17.45 18.24
N LYS A 519 4.43 -17.53 18.97
CA LYS A 519 4.10 -16.59 20.04
C LYS A 519 3.13 -17.22 21.04
N ARG A 520 3.23 -16.82 22.30
CA ARG A 520 2.23 -17.07 23.33
C ARG A 520 1.53 -15.77 23.68
N TYR A 521 0.20 -15.75 23.58
CA TYR A 521 -0.64 -14.65 24.00
C TYR A 521 -1.30 -14.99 25.34
N THR A 522 -1.37 -14.01 26.23
CA THR A 522 -2.10 -14.09 27.50
C THR A 522 -3.27 -13.11 27.48
N ASN A 523 -4.37 -13.46 28.13
CA ASN A 523 -5.61 -12.66 28.18
C ASN A 523 -6.13 -12.18 26.81
N SER A 524 -5.96 -12.99 25.77
CA SER A 524 -6.27 -12.61 24.39
C SER A 524 -7.62 -13.16 23.91
N PHE A 525 -8.26 -12.41 23.01
CA PHE A 525 -9.47 -12.83 22.30
C PHE A 525 -9.11 -13.38 20.93
N THR A 526 -9.87 -14.35 20.45
CA THR A 526 -9.63 -14.96 19.15
C THR A 526 -10.89 -15.47 18.48
N ASP A 527 -10.82 -15.62 17.17
CA ASP A 527 -11.86 -16.17 16.32
C ASP A 527 -11.43 -17.52 15.72
N TYR A 528 -12.41 -18.39 15.49
CA TYR A 528 -12.20 -19.73 14.95
C TYR A 528 -12.73 -19.83 13.53
N PHE A 529 -11.81 -19.99 12.60
CA PHE A 529 -12.10 -20.14 11.17
C PHE A 529 -11.78 -21.56 10.69
N ILE A 530 -12.55 -22.02 9.70
CA ILE A 530 -12.34 -23.31 9.03
C ILE A 530 -12.40 -23.15 7.51
N PRO A 531 -11.69 -24.00 6.76
CA PRO A 531 -11.97 -24.17 5.34
C PRO A 531 -13.39 -24.70 5.14
N THR A 532 -14.07 -24.18 4.12
CA THR A 532 -15.40 -24.66 3.68
C THR A 532 -15.34 -26.01 2.96
N GLY A 533 -14.15 -26.38 2.46
CA GLY A 533 -13.94 -27.54 1.59
C GLY A 533 -14.26 -27.27 0.11
N ALA A 534 -14.66 -26.05 -0.26
CA ALA A 534 -14.91 -25.67 -1.65
C ALA A 534 -13.64 -25.63 -2.50
N TYR A 535 -12.50 -25.26 -1.88
CA TYR A 535 -11.20 -25.11 -2.53
C TYR A 535 -10.13 -25.96 -1.84
N SER A 536 -9.03 -26.23 -2.56
CA SER A 536 -7.84 -26.84 -1.96
C SER A 536 -7.32 -25.94 -0.84
N SER A 537 -7.13 -26.50 0.35
CA SER A 537 -6.76 -25.75 1.55
C SER A 537 -5.69 -26.46 2.36
N ASN A 538 -4.75 -25.69 2.92
CA ASN A 538 -3.79 -26.16 3.91
C ASN A 538 -3.88 -25.31 5.19
N VAL A 539 -3.74 -25.95 6.34
CA VAL A 539 -3.57 -25.25 7.63
C VAL A 539 -2.08 -25.24 7.97
N LEU A 540 -1.49 -24.06 7.97
CA LEU A 540 -0.03 -23.90 8.17
C LEU A 540 0.34 -23.70 9.63
N ALA A 541 -0.56 -23.09 10.39
CA ALA A 541 -0.38 -22.89 11.81
C ALA A 541 -1.71 -22.98 12.56
N THR A 542 -1.63 -23.41 13.82
CA THR A 542 -2.75 -23.59 14.75
C THR A 542 -2.63 -22.68 15.96
N GLN A 543 -3.75 -22.43 16.61
CA GLN A 543 -3.82 -21.78 17.90
C GLN A 543 -4.31 -22.79 18.94
N GLU A 544 -3.47 -23.09 19.93
CA GLU A 544 -3.82 -23.94 21.07
C GLU A 544 -4.46 -23.07 22.15
N VAL A 545 -5.80 -23.09 22.21
CA VAL A 545 -6.56 -22.24 23.12
C VAL A 545 -6.81 -22.97 24.44
N ALA A 546 -6.27 -22.44 25.53
CA ALA A 546 -6.42 -23.04 26.86
C ALA A 546 -7.90 -23.21 27.24
N GLY A 547 -8.30 -24.45 27.57
CA GLY A 547 -9.69 -24.78 27.93
C GLY A 547 -10.65 -25.00 26.75
N VAL A 548 -10.24 -24.73 25.51
CA VAL A 548 -11.07 -24.92 24.30
C VAL A 548 -10.46 -25.96 23.36
N GLY A 549 -9.14 -26.03 23.24
CA GLY A 549 -8.40 -26.93 22.36
C GLY A 549 -7.88 -26.27 21.09
N THR A 550 -7.34 -27.07 20.17
CA THR A 550 -6.70 -26.63 18.93
C THR A 550 -7.69 -26.05 17.93
N LYS A 551 -7.37 -24.88 17.35
CA LYS A 551 -8.10 -24.26 16.22
C LYS A 551 -7.11 -23.82 15.14
N ASN A 552 -7.61 -23.52 13.94
CA ASN A 552 -6.77 -23.00 12.86
C ASN A 552 -6.39 -21.54 13.15
N ALA A 553 -5.16 -21.17 12.82
CA ALA A 553 -4.65 -19.82 12.97
C ALA A 553 -4.13 -19.23 11.64
N LEU A 554 -3.59 -20.06 10.74
CA LEU A 554 -3.25 -19.67 9.37
C LEU A 554 -3.75 -20.72 8.39
N ILE A 555 -4.72 -20.33 7.55
CA ILE A 555 -5.29 -21.15 6.48
C ILE A 555 -4.84 -20.55 5.15
N VAL A 556 -4.36 -21.38 4.23
CA VAL A 556 -4.10 -20.98 2.85
C VAL A 556 -4.96 -21.77 1.88
N THR A 557 -5.43 -21.11 0.84
CA THR A 557 -6.27 -21.72 -0.22
C THR A 557 -5.81 -21.27 -1.61
N GLU A 558 -6.11 -22.07 -2.62
CA GLU A 558 -5.81 -21.75 -4.02
C GLU A 558 -7.09 -21.83 -4.87
N HIS A 559 -7.53 -20.70 -5.41
CA HIS A 559 -8.69 -20.58 -6.31
C HIS A 559 -8.71 -19.19 -6.98
N GLY A 560 -8.41 -19.07 -8.28
CA GLY A 560 -8.32 -17.73 -8.88
C GLY A 560 -7.26 -16.85 -8.19
N GLY A 561 -6.17 -17.46 -7.74
CA GLY A 561 -5.17 -16.80 -6.92
C GLY A 561 -4.72 -17.66 -5.75
N ARG A 562 -3.85 -17.09 -4.92
CA ARG A 562 -3.26 -17.72 -3.73
C ARG A 562 -3.65 -16.91 -2.51
N HIS A 563 -4.52 -17.46 -1.69
CA HIS A 563 -5.12 -16.74 -0.57
C HIS A 563 -4.54 -17.22 0.76
N ALA A 564 -4.43 -16.30 1.72
CA ALA A 564 -4.07 -16.61 3.08
C ALA A 564 -4.99 -15.88 4.06
N HIS A 565 -5.47 -16.61 5.05
CA HIS A 565 -6.35 -16.12 6.10
C HIS A 565 -5.74 -16.39 7.47
N PHE A 566 -5.52 -15.32 8.23
CA PHE A 566 -5.11 -15.39 9.64
C PHE A 566 -6.35 -15.32 10.55
N GLY A 567 -6.36 -16.13 11.59
CA GLY A 567 -7.49 -16.18 12.55
C GLY A 567 -7.73 -14.85 13.24
N THR A 568 -6.67 -14.11 13.57
CA THR A 568 -6.74 -12.78 14.15
C THR A 568 -5.70 -11.83 13.56
N VAL A 569 -5.93 -10.53 13.70
CA VAL A 569 -4.99 -9.47 13.28
C VAL A 569 -3.66 -9.58 14.01
N GLN A 570 -3.65 -9.96 15.30
CA GLN A 570 -2.42 -10.19 16.06
C GLN A 570 -1.60 -11.30 15.42
N GLN A 571 -2.20 -12.44 15.08
CA GLN A 571 -1.48 -13.56 14.45
C GLN A 571 -0.87 -13.21 13.09
N MET A 572 -1.45 -12.24 12.37
CA MET A 572 -0.92 -11.76 11.10
C MET A 572 0.36 -10.93 11.26
N VAL A 573 0.49 -10.15 12.34
CA VAL A 573 1.59 -9.19 12.50
C VAL A 573 2.59 -9.53 13.62
N ASP A 574 2.21 -10.36 14.59
CA ASP A 574 3.02 -10.69 15.79
C ASP A 574 3.96 -11.91 15.64
N PRO A 575 4.03 -12.58 14.49
CA PRO A 575 5.24 -13.29 14.09
C PRO A 575 5.67 -12.94 12.67
N ASN A 576 6.98 -13.01 12.44
CA ASN A 576 7.61 -12.82 11.13
C ASN A 576 7.30 -13.97 10.17
N ILE A 577 6.03 -14.25 9.88
CA ILE A 577 5.57 -15.24 8.88
C ILE A 577 4.84 -14.57 7.71
N LEU A 578 4.25 -13.39 7.92
CA LEU A 578 3.52 -12.68 6.86
C LEU A 578 4.42 -12.40 5.65
N TRP A 579 5.69 -12.00 5.85
CA TRP A 579 6.60 -11.80 4.73
C TRP A 579 6.69 -13.02 3.78
N SER A 580 6.70 -14.23 4.34
CA SER A 580 6.78 -15.49 3.57
C SER A 580 5.45 -15.82 2.90
N VAL A 581 4.33 -15.51 3.57
CA VAL A 581 2.98 -15.59 2.98
C VAL A 581 2.86 -14.66 1.77
N LEU A 582 3.38 -13.44 1.84
CA LEU A 582 3.35 -12.48 0.74
C LEU A 582 4.16 -12.99 -0.46
N GLN A 583 5.38 -13.48 -0.25
CA GLN A 583 6.17 -14.09 -1.33
C GLN A 583 5.43 -15.27 -1.98
N TRP A 584 4.85 -16.17 -1.18
CA TRP A 584 4.08 -17.30 -1.71
C TRP A 584 2.83 -16.86 -2.47
N SER A 585 2.11 -15.85 -1.98
CA SER A 585 0.89 -15.38 -2.66
C SER A 585 1.22 -14.85 -4.07
N VAL A 586 2.37 -14.18 -4.22
CA VAL A 586 2.85 -13.63 -5.49
C VAL A 586 3.47 -14.70 -6.41
N TYR A 587 4.41 -15.49 -5.90
CA TYR A 587 5.25 -16.38 -6.72
C TYR A 587 4.82 -17.85 -6.67
N GLY A 588 4.03 -18.26 -5.68
CA GLY A 588 3.72 -19.66 -5.38
C GLY A 588 4.81 -20.40 -4.61
N GLU A 589 5.92 -19.75 -4.35
CA GLU A 589 7.08 -20.23 -3.62
C GLU A 589 7.78 -19.02 -2.97
N LYS A 590 8.90 -19.24 -2.28
CA LYS A 590 9.75 -18.14 -1.82
C LYS A 590 10.32 -17.39 -3.04
N ALA A 591 10.45 -16.07 -2.92
CA ALA A 591 10.96 -15.25 -4.02
C ALA A 591 12.37 -15.71 -4.43
N ALA A 592 12.59 -15.87 -5.74
CA ALA A 592 13.90 -16.28 -6.25
C ALA A 592 14.99 -15.24 -5.94
N ALA A 593 14.59 -13.96 -5.93
CA ALA A 593 15.34 -12.86 -5.41
C ALA A 593 14.39 -11.81 -4.80
N ALA A 594 14.81 -11.12 -3.75
CA ALA A 594 14.01 -10.15 -3.00
C ALA A 594 14.81 -8.85 -2.77
N LEU A 595 14.13 -7.70 -2.87
CA LEU A 595 14.76 -6.39 -2.68
C LEU A 595 14.86 -6.08 -1.18
N HIS A 596 16.03 -5.70 -0.68
CA HIS A 596 16.24 -5.43 0.73
C HIS A 596 16.84 -4.05 0.93
N MET A 597 16.32 -3.33 1.93
CA MET A 597 16.75 -1.96 2.25
C MET A 597 18.13 -1.90 2.91
N THR A 598 18.69 -3.04 3.30
CA THR A 598 20.07 -3.17 3.76
C THR A 598 20.79 -4.34 3.10
N ARG A 599 22.12 -4.33 3.18
CA ARG A 599 23.02 -5.44 2.80
C ARG A 599 23.34 -6.36 3.98
N ASP A 600 22.97 -5.93 5.19
CA ASP A 600 23.28 -6.55 6.47
C ASP A 600 22.06 -7.32 7.03
N ASN A 601 22.21 -8.07 8.10
CA ASN A 601 21.15 -8.98 8.57
C ASN A 601 19.92 -8.23 9.12
N ALA A 602 20.11 -7.02 9.64
CA ALA A 602 19.05 -6.17 10.16
C ALA A 602 19.38 -4.68 10.00
N LEU A 603 18.35 -3.84 10.05
CA LEU A 603 18.44 -2.41 10.30
C LEU A 603 18.14 -2.16 11.77
N PHE A 604 19.04 -1.44 12.45
CA PHE A 604 18.87 -1.02 13.83
C PHE A 604 18.87 0.50 13.90
N ILE A 605 17.70 1.05 14.25
CA ILE A 605 17.42 2.47 14.36
C ILE A 605 17.46 2.83 15.83
N ALA A 606 18.37 3.72 16.22
CA ALA A 606 18.43 4.24 17.58
C ALA A 606 17.80 5.64 17.64
N ARG A 607 16.74 5.78 18.44
CA ARG A 607 16.13 7.05 18.82
C ARG A 607 16.61 7.41 20.22
N ASN A 608 17.15 8.60 20.38
CA ASN A 608 17.50 9.16 21.67
C ASN A 608 16.63 10.39 21.96
N ASP A 609 15.88 10.34 23.05
CA ASP A 609 15.10 11.45 23.57
C ASP A 609 16.03 12.27 24.48
N MET A 610 16.41 13.47 24.03
CA MET A 610 17.40 14.32 24.72
C MET A 610 16.71 15.19 25.76
N ASP A 611 16.17 14.57 26.80
CA ASP A 611 15.38 15.26 27.83
C ASP A 611 16.19 16.33 28.56
N GLN A 612 17.51 16.16 28.66
CA GLN A 612 18.38 17.10 29.36
C GLN A 612 18.81 18.29 28.49
N SER A 613 18.53 18.26 27.18
CA SER A 613 18.90 19.33 26.24
C SER A 613 18.18 20.67 26.48
N MET A 614 17.05 20.66 27.18
CA MET A 614 16.34 21.89 27.59
C MET A 614 16.86 22.50 28.89
N PHE A 615 17.80 21.88 29.62
CA PHE A 615 18.30 22.40 30.89
C PHE A 615 19.73 22.94 30.77
N ILE A 616 19.91 24.26 30.97
CA ILE A 616 21.21 24.93 30.75
C ILE A 616 22.35 24.40 31.62
N ASP A 617 22.04 23.87 32.80
CA ASP A 617 23.00 23.33 33.76
C ASP A 617 23.17 21.80 33.69
N GLU A 618 22.37 21.10 32.89
CA GLU A 618 22.43 19.64 32.72
C GLU A 618 23.06 19.22 31.39
N VAL A 619 22.99 20.08 30.35
CA VAL A 619 23.54 19.77 29.01
C VAL A 619 25.05 19.44 29.01
N GLU A 620 25.86 20.11 29.83
CA GLU A 620 27.30 19.82 29.92
C GLU A 620 27.57 18.47 30.62
N PRO A 621 27.06 18.21 31.83
CA PRO A 621 27.30 16.94 32.52
C PRO A 621 26.57 15.73 31.92
N VAL A 622 25.54 15.93 31.08
CA VAL A 622 24.80 14.85 30.42
C VAL A 622 25.22 14.68 28.96
N ASP A 623 24.76 15.56 28.06
CA ASP A 623 25.07 15.46 26.63
C ASP A 623 26.58 15.55 26.37
N GLY A 624 27.27 16.47 27.07
CA GLY A 624 28.72 16.58 26.97
C GLY A 624 29.45 15.30 27.37
N ALA A 625 28.97 14.61 28.41
CA ALA A 625 29.53 13.34 28.87
C ALA A 625 29.17 12.15 27.95
N LEU A 626 28.08 12.26 27.19
CA LEU A 626 27.65 11.25 26.24
C LEU A 626 28.53 11.23 24.98
N LEU A 627 29.06 12.37 24.51
CA LEU A 627 29.94 12.44 23.34
C LEU A 627 31.07 11.38 23.29
N PRO A 628 31.93 11.23 24.33
CA PRO A 628 32.99 10.22 24.30
C PRO A 628 32.46 8.78 24.27
N ILE A 629 31.27 8.51 24.81
CA ILE A 629 30.61 7.21 24.68
C ILE A 629 30.19 6.97 23.23
N LEU A 630 29.60 7.97 22.57
CA LEU A 630 29.22 7.87 21.15
C LEU A 630 30.43 7.66 20.24
N GLN A 631 31.55 8.32 20.53
CA GLN A 631 32.81 8.11 19.82
C GLN A 631 33.30 6.66 19.98
N ALA A 632 33.26 6.12 21.20
CA ALA A 632 33.65 4.75 21.47
C ALA A 632 32.73 3.74 20.76
N TRP A 633 31.40 3.94 20.79
CA TRP A 633 30.44 3.09 20.10
C TRP A 633 30.56 3.20 18.57
N LYS A 634 30.88 4.37 18.03
CA LYS A 634 31.19 4.53 16.60
C LYS A 634 32.42 3.72 16.22
N GLU A 635 33.50 3.79 17.00
CA GLU A 635 34.74 3.04 16.73
C GLU A 635 34.54 1.53 16.85
N GLN A 636 33.86 1.06 17.91
CA GLN A 636 33.73 -0.36 18.22
C GLN A 636 32.65 -1.05 17.40
N TYR A 637 31.52 -0.38 17.17
CA TYR A 637 30.31 -1.00 16.61
C TYR A 637 29.84 -0.35 15.31
N ASN A 638 30.48 0.74 14.86
CA ASN A 638 29.98 1.61 13.79
C ASN A 638 28.59 2.22 14.09
N PHE A 639 28.32 2.43 15.38
CA PHE A 639 27.06 2.98 15.90
C PHE A 639 26.88 4.44 15.50
N ILE A 640 25.63 4.79 15.16
CA ILE A 640 25.10 6.14 15.02
C ILE A 640 23.62 6.11 15.49
N GLY A 641 23.04 7.28 15.76
CA GLY A 641 21.64 7.38 16.15
C GLY A 641 21.00 8.72 15.76
N SER A 642 19.77 8.92 16.20
CA SER A 642 18.99 10.14 15.99
C SER A 642 18.65 10.75 17.35
N TYR A 643 19.04 12.01 17.57
CA TYR A 643 18.96 12.71 18.85
C TYR A 643 17.95 13.85 18.75
N TYR A 644 16.89 13.79 19.54
CA TYR A 644 15.78 14.73 19.44
C TYR A 644 15.83 15.74 20.58
N ILE A 645 15.97 17.03 20.24
CA ILE A 645 16.26 18.14 21.17
C ILE A 645 14.98 18.79 21.67
N ASN A 646 14.91 19.04 22.98
CA ASN A 646 13.96 19.94 23.64
C ASN A 646 14.57 21.34 23.77
N ILE A 647 13.75 22.40 23.68
CA ILE A 647 14.24 23.80 23.71
C ILE A 647 14.15 24.42 25.12
N GLY A 648 13.02 24.23 25.80
CA GLY A 648 12.70 24.87 27.07
C GLY A 648 12.21 26.32 26.91
N ASP A 649 11.18 26.70 27.66
CA ASP A 649 10.57 28.04 27.65
C ASP A 649 10.57 28.75 29.01
N TYR A 650 11.23 28.16 30.02
CA TYR A 650 11.18 28.67 31.40
C TYR A 650 12.57 28.93 32.03
N PRO A 651 13.24 30.03 31.63
CA PRO A 651 14.59 30.37 32.11
C PRO A 651 14.75 30.51 33.63
N GLU A 652 13.68 30.85 34.36
CA GLU A 652 13.72 30.94 35.84
C GLU A 652 13.99 29.58 36.51
N ASN A 653 13.60 28.48 35.85
CA ASN A 653 13.90 27.11 36.25
C ASN A 653 15.12 26.51 35.54
N GLN A 654 15.91 27.32 34.83
CA GLN A 654 17.01 26.84 33.99
C GLN A 654 16.55 26.00 32.78
N GLU A 655 15.25 26.02 32.45
CA GLU A 655 14.65 25.36 31.29
C GLU A 655 14.82 26.25 30.03
N GLN A 656 16.04 26.24 29.48
CA GLN A 656 16.38 26.82 28.19
C GLN A 656 17.65 26.15 27.61
N THR A 657 17.68 25.88 26.30
CA THR A 657 18.88 25.36 25.64
C THR A 657 20.01 26.39 25.60
N ASN A 658 21.23 25.96 25.96
CA ASN A 658 22.43 26.77 25.86
C ASN A 658 23.09 26.63 24.48
N TRP A 659 22.59 27.33 23.47
CA TRP A 659 23.11 27.21 22.09
C TRP A 659 24.60 27.47 21.92
N ASN A 660 25.22 28.30 22.77
CA ASN A 660 26.68 28.53 22.73
C ASN A 660 27.49 27.27 23.06
N TYR A 661 26.92 26.35 23.85
CA TYR A 661 27.52 25.06 24.20
C TYR A 661 26.94 23.93 23.34
N SER A 662 25.61 23.85 23.25
CA SER A 662 24.86 22.81 22.55
C SER A 662 25.16 22.77 21.06
N ALA A 663 25.22 23.91 20.35
CA ALA A 663 25.45 23.89 18.91
C ALA A 663 26.83 23.29 18.54
N PRO A 664 27.97 23.72 19.12
CA PRO A 664 29.25 23.06 18.88
C PRO A 664 29.30 21.59 19.29
N LEU A 665 28.56 21.18 20.34
CA LEU A 665 28.45 19.79 20.75
C LEU A 665 27.70 18.95 19.72
N TYR A 666 26.51 19.39 19.32
CA TYR A 666 25.66 18.68 18.37
C TYR A 666 26.27 18.62 16.96
N GLN A 667 27.07 19.61 16.57
CA GLN A 667 27.89 19.52 15.35
C GLN A 667 28.90 18.36 15.40
N GLN A 668 29.43 18.01 16.58
CA GLN A 668 30.30 16.85 16.73
C GLN A 668 29.52 15.53 16.63
N TYR A 669 28.27 15.48 17.10
CA TYR A 669 27.41 14.32 16.92
C TYR A 669 27.10 14.10 15.44
N ILE A 670 26.78 15.18 14.71
CA ILE A 670 26.57 15.16 13.26
C ILE A 670 27.83 14.70 12.54
N ALA A 671 29.02 15.16 12.97
CA ALA A 671 30.29 14.72 12.39
C ALA A 671 30.59 13.22 12.60
N LEU A 672 29.99 12.56 13.60
CA LEU A 672 30.04 11.10 13.77
C LEU A 672 29.08 10.35 12.82
N GLY A 673 28.22 11.09 12.10
CA GLY A 673 27.19 10.58 11.21
C GLY A 673 25.82 10.42 11.87
N SER A 674 25.63 10.95 13.08
CA SER A 674 24.32 10.96 13.75
C SER A 674 23.42 12.07 13.23
N GLU A 675 22.13 11.93 13.51
CA GLU A 675 21.09 12.89 13.14
C GLU A 675 20.64 13.72 14.34
N MET A 676 20.17 14.95 14.07
CA MET A 676 19.45 15.80 15.02
C MET A 676 17.99 15.95 14.60
N GLY A 677 17.08 16.00 15.56
CA GLY A 677 15.65 16.26 15.36
C GLY A 677 15.05 17.10 16.49
N THR A 678 13.76 17.41 16.39
CA THR A 678 13.01 18.08 17.47
C THR A 678 12.32 17.05 18.37
N HIS A 679 12.37 17.28 19.68
CA HIS A 679 11.56 16.55 20.66
C HIS A 679 10.44 17.41 21.25
N SER A 680 10.00 18.45 20.50
CA SER A 680 9.12 19.56 20.90
C SER A 680 9.86 20.78 21.48
N TYR A 681 9.11 21.80 21.88
CA TYR A 681 9.65 23.01 22.50
C TYR A 681 9.76 22.82 24.00
N THR A 682 8.67 22.43 24.68
CA THR A 682 8.59 22.38 26.15
C THR A 682 8.50 20.99 26.75
N HIS A 683 8.59 19.95 25.93
CA HIS A 683 8.42 18.56 26.38
C HIS A 683 7.06 18.32 27.08
N PRO A 684 5.92 18.54 26.39
CA PRO A 684 4.60 18.34 26.97
C PRO A 684 4.39 16.88 27.37
N HIS A 685 3.95 16.65 28.61
CA HIS A 685 3.66 15.30 29.12
C HIS A 685 2.55 14.58 28.31
N ASP A 686 1.59 15.32 27.74
CA ASP A 686 0.53 14.74 26.91
C ASP A 686 0.26 15.66 25.71
N THR A 687 0.65 15.23 24.53
CA THR A 687 0.42 15.99 23.28
C THR A 687 -1.03 15.94 22.84
N ASN A 688 -1.84 15.00 23.34
CA ASN A 688 -3.23 14.83 22.91
C ASN A 688 -4.19 15.90 23.43
N ILE A 689 -3.77 16.69 24.43
CA ILE A 689 -4.56 17.80 24.96
C ILE A 689 -4.29 19.12 24.25
N LEU A 690 -3.30 19.16 23.36
CA LEU A 690 -2.89 20.34 22.63
C LEU A 690 -3.79 20.56 21.41
N ASN A 691 -4.10 21.83 21.14
CA ASN A 691 -4.77 22.22 19.89
C ASN A 691 -3.76 22.37 18.73
N PRO A 692 -4.21 22.51 17.47
CA PRO A 692 -3.32 22.65 16.31
C PRO A 692 -2.29 23.80 16.41
N GLU A 693 -2.67 24.96 16.94
CA GLU A 693 -1.73 26.08 17.12
C GLU A 693 -0.64 25.76 18.14
N GLN A 694 -1.00 25.07 19.22
CA GLN A 694 -0.05 24.61 20.23
C GLN A 694 0.87 23.53 19.69
N ILE A 695 0.34 22.56 18.92
CA ILE A 695 1.16 21.53 18.26
C ILE A 695 2.13 22.17 17.26
N SER A 696 1.67 23.12 16.46
CA SER A 696 2.53 23.87 15.58
C SER A 696 3.63 24.60 16.36
N TRP A 697 3.28 25.28 17.46
CA TRP A 697 4.29 25.92 18.30
C TRP A 697 5.33 24.93 18.83
N GLU A 698 4.89 23.81 19.39
CA GLU A 698 5.76 22.78 19.95
C GLU A 698 6.73 22.19 18.91
N PHE A 699 6.23 21.83 17.73
CA PHE A 699 7.03 21.06 16.76
C PHE A 699 7.61 21.90 15.63
N LEU A 700 6.84 22.83 15.05
CA LEU A 700 7.34 23.69 13.98
C LEU A 700 8.37 24.69 14.51
N THR A 701 8.03 25.43 15.57
CA THR A 701 8.95 26.46 16.11
C THR A 701 10.23 25.82 16.66
N SER A 702 10.11 24.72 17.39
CA SER A 702 11.28 23.98 17.90
C SER A 702 12.17 23.52 16.75
N ARG A 703 11.59 22.91 15.70
CA ARG A 703 12.32 22.50 14.50
C ARG A 703 13.06 23.68 13.86
N GLU A 704 12.39 24.80 13.61
CA GLU A 704 12.98 25.96 12.93
C GLU A 704 14.15 26.55 13.73
N ILE A 705 14.05 26.58 15.06
CA ILE A 705 15.16 27.01 15.93
C ILE A 705 16.36 26.07 15.77
N ILE A 706 16.14 24.74 15.84
CA ILE A 706 17.23 23.77 15.70
C ILE A 706 17.87 23.86 14.31
N GLU A 707 17.06 23.99 13.26
CA GLU A 707 17.50 24.18 11.88
C GLU A 707 18.37 25.42 11.73
N GLU A 708 17.95 26.56 12.29
CA GLU A 708 18.72 27.81 12.27
C GLU A 708 20.05 27.65 13.02
N GLN A 709 20.01 27.12 14.25
CA GLN A 709 21.18 27.06 15.13
C GLN A 709 22.23 26.05 14.64
N LEU A 710 21.81 24.99 13.95
CA LEU A 710 22.71 23.94 13.43
C LEU A 710 22.98 24.04 11.92
N GLY A 711 22.30 24.94 11.20
CA GLY A 711 22.41 25.05 9.74
C GLY A 711 21.88 23.81 9.02
N LEU A 712 20.77 23.25 9.50
CA LEU A 712 20.11 22.07 8.96
C LEU A 712 18.76 22.42 8.34
N THR A 713 18.14 21.45 7.65
CA THR A 713 16.79 21.60 7.07
C THR A 713 16.07 20.26 7.06
N ASN A 714 14.73 20.29 7.10
CA ASN A 714 13.85 19.13 7.03
C ASN A 714 14.19 18.10 8.12
N LEU A 715 14.16 18.54 9.38
CA LEU A 715 14.38 17.64 10.51
C LEU A 715 13.15 16.78 10.82
N GLY A 716 13.39 15.60 11.35
CA GLY A 716 12.35 14.75 11.94
C GLY A 716 11.96 15.20 13.35
N ALA A 717 10.87 14.61 13.84
CA ALA A 717 10.38 14.85 15.19
C ALA A 717 10.18 13.55 15.97
N ALA A 718 10.37 13.63 17.28
CA ALA A 718 10.03 12.60 18.25
C ALA A 718 8.93 13.11 19.19
N VAL A 719 7.88 12.32 19.39
CA VAL A 719 6.78 12.69 20.30
C VAL A 719 7.22 12.48 21.75
N PRO A 720 7.18 13.51 22.61
CA PRO A 720 7.48 13.41 24.04
C PRO A 720 6.30 12.88 24.86
N GLY A 721 6.60 12.37 26.05
CA GLY A 721 5.61 12.02 27.06
C GLY A 721 4.68 10.86 26.68
N ALA A 722 3.39 11.03 26.96
CA ALA A 722 2.38 10.00 26.78
C ALA A 722 2.17 9.66 25.29
N PRO A 723 1.87 8.37 24.96
CA PRO A 723 1.58 7.98 23.58
C PRO A 723 0.47 8.82 22.93
N GLU A 724 0.71 9.24 21.70
CA GLU A 724 -0.21 10.07 20.95
C GLU A 724 -1.28 9.25 20.20
N ASN A 725 -2.48 9.82 20.09
CA ASN A 725 -3.55 9.26 19.26
C ASN A 725 -3.31 9.57 17.77
N LEU A 726 -4.11 8.97 16.88
CA LEU A 726 -3.94 9.13 15.44
C LEU A 726 -4.12 10.58 14.97
N ALA A 727 -5.10 11.31 15.50
CA ALA A 727 -5.34 12.71 15.12
C ALA A 727 -4.13 13.59 15.49
N THR A 728 -3.61 13.44 16.71
CA THR A 728 -2.38 14.11 17.16
C THR A 728 -1.18 13.75 16.27
N SER A 729 -1.04 12.48 15.89
CA SER A 729 0.03 12.04 14.97
C SER A 729 -0.04 12.73 13.62
N LEU A 730 -1.27 12.81 13.05
CA LEU A 730 -1.53 13.43 11.76
C LEU A 730 -1.32 14.95 11.81
N GLU A 731 -1.49 15.58 12.97
CA GLU A 731 -1.18 16.99 13.14
C GLU A 731 0.33 17.22 13.23
N ILE A 732 1.02 16.52 14.13
CA ILE A 732 2.47 16.70 14.35
C ILE A 732 3.27 16.44 13.06
N ILE A 733 2.95 15.36 12.32
CA ILE A 733 3.73 14.95 11.14
C ILE A 733 3.71 16.00 10.02
N GLN A 734 2.76 16.94 10.00
CA GLN A 734 2.75 18.06 9.06
C GLN A 734 3.98 18.96 9.25
N HIS A 735 4.48 19.07 10.48
CA HIS A 735 5.57 19.97 10.87
C HIS A 735 6.96 19.33 10.88
N ALA A 736 7.10 18.04 10.54
CA ALA A 736 8.39 17.33 10.52
C ALA A 736 8.60 16.57 9.22
N ASP A 737 9.83 16.21 8.85
CA ASP A 737 10.11 15.42 7.62
C ASP A 737 9.64 13.96 7.74
N TYR A 738 9.77 13.41 8.94
CA TYR A 738 9.19 12.15 9.39
C TYR A 738 8.87 12.27 10.89
N LEU A 739 8.05 11.36 11.41
CA LEU A 739 7.66 11.35 12.83
C LEU A 739 8.00 10.01 13.48
N THR A 740 8.63 10.04 14.64
CA THR A 740 8.71 8.89 15.54
C THR A 740 7.82 9.11 16.76
N GLY A 741 6.83 8.23 16.96
CA GLY A 741 5.85 8.37 18.05
C GLY A 741 6.04 7.34 19.17
N GLY A 742 4.95 6.99 19.85
CA GLY A 742 4.98 6.07 20.99
C GLY A 742 5.34 4.62 20.64
N TYR A 743 5.73 3.85 21.67
CA TYR A 743 6.02 2.41 21.58
C TYR A 743 4.85 1.61 20.98
N SER A 744 5.16 0.68 20.09
CA SER A 744 4.19 -0.26 19.51
C SER A 744 4.67 -1.71 19.64
N SER A 745 3.97 -2.49 20.44
CA SER A 745 4.12 -3.94 20.54
C SER A 745 2.90 -4.53 21.26
N SER A 746 2.88 -5.85 21.45
CA SER A 746 1.79 -6.54 22.12
C SER A 746 1.46 -5.89 23.49
N GLY A 747 0.23 -5.39 23.62
CA GLY A 747 -0.24 -4.68 24.82
C GLY A 747 -0.23 -3.14 24.72
N ALA A 748 0.49 -2.56 23.76
CA ALA A 748 0.53 -1.11 23.49
C ALA A 748 0.14 -0.75 22.04
N GLY A 749 0.01 -1.75 21.16
CA GLY A 749 -0.20 -1.55 19.74
C GLY A 749 0.12 -2.81 18.92
N TYR A 750 0.55 -2.61 17.68
CA TYR A 750 1.10 -3.67 16.83
C TYR A 750 2.57 -3.40 16.51
N PRO A 751 3.46 -4.39 16.63
CA PRO A 751 4.89 -4.21 16.41
C PRO A 751 5.22 -3.93 14.95
N ASN A 752 6.43 -3.41 14.69
CA ASN A 752 6.90 -3.07 13.35
C ASN A 752 6.01 -2.04 12.63
N ALA A 753 5.37 -1.13 13.37
CA ALA A 753 4.55 -0.07 12.80
C ALA A 753 5.43 1.04 12.20
N PHE A 754 6.06 0.73 11.06
CA PHE A 754 6.91 1.60 10.25
C PHE A 754 6.28 1.77 8.86
N GLY A 755 6.11 3.02 8.41
CA GLY A 755 5.54 3.29 7.09
C GLY A 755 4.64 4.50 7.08
N PHE A 756 3.59 4.46 6.27
CA PHE A 756 2.65 5.56 6.11
C PHE A 756 1.39 5.29 6.92
N LEU A 757 0.92 6.30 7.67
CA LEU A 757 -0.23 6.17 8.58
C LEU A 757 -1.53 5.78 7.85
N ASN A 758 -1.70 6.27 6.63
CA ASN A 758 -2.79 5.93 5.71
C ASN A 758 -2.34 6.24 4.26
N PRO A 759 -3.12 5.88 3.23
CA PRO A 759 -2.75 6.08 1.82
C PRO A 759 -2.60 7.55 1.36
N THR A 760 -3.09 8.52 2.13
CA THR A 760 -3.07 9.95 1.78
C THR A 760 -1.86 10.70 2.34
N ILE A 761 -1.07 10.07 3.22
CA ILE A 761 0.10 10.68 3.86
C ILE A 761 1.37 10.22 3.15
N SER A 762 2.21 11.18 2.73
CA SER A 762 3.49 10.97 2.04
C SER A 762 4.70 10.91 2.97
N LYS A 763 4.51 11.19 4.26
CA LYS A 763 5.56 11.19 5.28
C LYS A 763 5.56 9.88 6.07
N VAL A 764 6.75 9.46 6.47
CA VAL A 764 6.94 8.20 7.19
C VAL A 764 6.74 8.44 8.68
N TYR A 765 6.02 7.51 9.30
CA TYR A 765 5.86 7.38 10.73
C TYR A 765 6.61 6.13 11.21
N LEU A 766 7.30 6.25 12.35
CA LEU A 766 8.10 5.19 12.96
C LEU A 766 7.68 4.98 14.42
N SER A 767 6.99 3.89 14.75
CA SER A 767 6.77 3.53 16.15
C SER A 767 7.92 2.66 16.66
N PRO A 768 8.58 2.99 17.79
CA PRO A 768 9.53 2.09 18.42
C PRO A 768 8.93 0.70 18.71
N ASN A 769 9.65 -0.35 18.36
CA ASN A 769 9.22 -1.75 18.56
C ASN A 769 10.03 -2.48 19.63
N MET A 770 10.95 -1.78 20.29
CA MET A 770 11.58 -2.16 21.55
C MET A 770 11.11 -1.23 22.68
N SER A 771 11.12 -1.74 23.90
CA SER A 771 10.71 -0.99 25.09
C SER A 771 11.65 0.20 25.36
N PHE A 772 11.12 1.32 25.84
CA PHE A 772 11.92 2.46 26.33
C PHE A 772 12.66 2.08 27.62
N ASP A 773 13.89 2.55 27.75
CA ASP A 773 14.70 2.38 28.96
C ASP A 773 14.01 2.98 30.21
N PHE A 774 13.45 4.20 30.10
CA PHE A 774 12.62 4.82 31.15
C PHE A 774 11.45 3.94 31.57
N THR A 775 10.76 3.33 30.61
CA THR A 775 9.62 2.45 30.89
C THR A 775 10.07 1.23 31.71
N LEU A 776 11.22 0.66 31.37
CA LEU A 776 11.74 -0.52 32.07
C LEU A 776 12.29 -0.15 33.45
N VAL A 777 13.21 0.80 33.52
CA VAL A 777 13.98 1.09 34.73
C VAL A 777 13.17 1.93 35.71
N GLU A 778 12.70 3.11 35.29
CA GLU A 778 12.07 4.07 36.19
C GLU A 778 10.59 3.76 36.45
N PHE A 779 9.82 3.50 35.39
CA PHE A 779 8.37 3.30 35.52
C PHE A 779 8.02 1.90 36.07
N GLN A 780 8.63 0.84 35.54
CA GLN A 780 8.39 -0.53 36.00
C GLN A 780 9.31 -0.97 37.16
N GLY A 781 10.34 -0.18 37.49
CA GLY A 781 11.28 -0.51 38.57
C GLY A 781 12.16 -1.72 38.27
N ARG A 782 12.43 -2.03 36.99
CA ARG A 782 13.35 -3.11 36.61
C ARG A 782 14.77 -2.71 36.94
N THR A 783 15.57 -3.69 37.37
CA THR A 783 17.02 -3.49 37.43
C THR A 783 17.61 -3.38 36.03
N ALA A 784 18.75 -2.69 35.87
CA ALA A 784 19.45 -2.60 34.59
C ALA A 784 19.75 -3.99 33.96
N GLU A 785 20.00 -5.02 34.76
CA GLU A 785 20.20 -6.40 34.27
C GLU A 785 18.91 -7.01 33.71
N GLU A 786 17.78 -6.82 34.39
CA GLU A 786 16.47 -7.29 33.90
C GLU A 786 16.06 -6.54 32.63
N ALA A 787 16.28 -5.22 32.58
CA ALA A 787 15.98 -4.41 31.42
C ALA A 787 16.85 -4.80 30.21
N LYS A 788 18.15 -5.04 30.41
CA LYS A 788 19.04 -5.60 29.38
C LYS A 788 18.52 -6.93 28.83
N GLN A 789 18.09 -7.85 29.70
CA GLN A 789 17.56 -9.14 29.26
C GLN A 789 16.25 -8.99 28.47
N ILE A 790 15.37 -8.06 28.86
CA ILE A 790 14.16 -7.75 28.10
C ILE A 790 14.51 -7.26 26.69
N TRP A 791 15.46 -6.33 26.56
CA TRP A 791 15.93 -5.89 25.25
C TRP A 791 16.57 -7.00 24.41
N PHE A 792 17.28 -7.93 25.04
CA PHE A 792 17.84 -9.09 24.34
C PHE A 792 16.72 -9.98 23.77
N ASP A 793 15.70 -10.26 24.58
CA ASP A 793 14.56 -11.10 24.18
C ASP A 793 13.72 -10.42 23.08
N GLU A 794 13.54 -9.09 23.17
CA GLU A 794 12.88 -8.28 22.15
C GLU A 794 13.66 -8.30 20.83
N PHE A 795 14.98 -8.06 20.87
CA PHE A 795 15.84 -8.11 19.68
C PHE A 795 15.82 -9.50 19.01
N ASP A 796 15.94 -10.58 19.80
CA ASP A 796 15.89 -11.94 19.29
C ASP A 796 14.51 -12.24 18.65
N THR A 797 13.42 -11.75 19.26
CA THR A 797 12.08 -11.90 18.70
C THR A 797 11.92 -11.16 17.37
N LEU A 798 12.39 -9.91 17.30
CA LEU A 798 12.26 -9.06 16.10
C LEU A 798 13.11 -9.55 14.92
N THR A 799 14.22 -10.22 15.20
CA THR A 799 15.15 -10.74 14.18
C THR A 799 14.90 -12.20 13.81
N SER A 800 14.13 -12.95 14.62
CA SER A 800 13.82 -14.35 14.35
C SER A 800 13.03 -14.55 13.06
N HIS A 801 13.46 -15.53 12.24
CA HIS A 801 12.93 -15.85 10.91
C HIS A 801 12.80 -14.67 9.94
N SER A 802 13.39 -13.52 10.25
CA SER A 802 13.30 -12.35 9.38
C SER A 802 14.40 -12.41 8.31
N PRO A 803 14.06 -12.22 7.03
CA PRO A 803 15.07 -12.08 5.97
C PRO A 803 15.81 -10.73 6.06
N GLN A 804 15.29 -9.76 6.82
CA GLN A 804 15.92 -8.50 7.19
C GLN A 804 15.25 -7.95 8.46
N GLY A 805 15.90 -8.06 9.61
CA GLY A 805 15.35 -7.52 10.87
C GLY A 805 15.14 -6.01 10.79
N LEU A 806 14.02 -5.52 11.34
CA LEU A 806 13.72 -4.09 11.45
C LEU A 806 13.53 -3.76 12.93
N VAL A 807 14.47 -3.02 13.52
CA VAL A 807 14.50 -2.76 14.96
C VAL A 807 14.61 -1.27 15.22
N HIS A 808 13.72 -0.74 16.05
CA HIS A 808 13.70 0.66 16.46
C HIS A 808 13.72 0.74 17.98
N TRP A 809 14.87 1.16 18.50
CA TRP A 809 15.22 1.17 19.91
C TRP A 809 15.22 2.61 20.46
N PRO A 810 14.31 2.92 21.40
CA PRO A 810 14.25 4.22 22.04
C PRO A 810 14.99 4.21 23.40
N TRP A 811 15.72 5.28 23.69
CA TRP A 811 16.47 5.48 24.94
C TRP A 811 16.69 6.97 25.27
N HIS A 812 17.19 7.30 26.46
CA HIS A 812 17.44 8.69 26.86
C HIS A 812 18.92 9.00 27.08
N ASP A 813 19.32 10.25 26.81
CA ASP A 813 20.69 10.80 26.96
C ASP A 813 21.32 10.53 28.34
N TYR A 814 20.52 10.62 29.40
CA TYR A 814 20.91 10.45 30.79
C TYR A 814 21.14 8.98 31.20
N GLY A 815 20.64 8.01 30.41
CA GLY A 815 20.66 6.59 30.74
C GLY A 815 22.08 5.99 30.83
N PRO A 816 22.91 6.05 29.77
CA PRO A 816 24.25 5.42 29.77
C PRO A 816 25.21 5.95 30.82
N ILE A 817 25.00 7.19 31.27
CA ILE A 817 25.81 7.84 32.31
C ILE A 817 25.22 7.68 33.71
N ASN A 818 24.03 7.07 33.84
CA ASN A 818 23.27 6.92 35.09
C ASN A 818 23.16 8.25 35.85
N TRP A 819 22.81 9.31 35.12
CA TRP A 819 22.57 10.61 35.74
C TRP A 819 21.40 10.54 36.73
N GLY A 820 21.51 11.28 37.83
CA GLY A 820 20.53 11.24 38.92
C GLY A 820 20.48 9.94 39.74
N ASP A 821 21.40 8.98 39.50
CA ASP A 821 21.42 7.67 40.16
C ASP A 821 20.10 6.88 40.04
N ALA A 822 19.41 7.02 38.89
CA ALA A 822 18.09 6.45 38.64
C ALA A 822 18.04 4.90 38.53
N GLY A 823 19.19 4.23 38.56
CA GLY A 823 19.29 2.76 38.59
C GLY A 823 19.77 2.14 37.27
N TYR A 824 20.23 2.96 36.34
CA TYR A 824 20.85 2.54 35.09
C TYR A 824 22.29 2.05 35.32
N ASN A 825 22.83 1.36 34.32
CA ASN A 825 24.26 1.13 34.20
C ASN A 825 24.69 1.19 32.72
N PHE A 826 25.96 1.46 32.48
CA PHE A 826 26.51 1.52 31.11
C PHE A 826 26.39 0.18 30.37
N ASP A 827 26.58 -0.94 31.07
CA ASP A 827 26.56 -2.30 30.49
C ASP A 827 25.24 -2.64 29.81
N MET A 828 24.11 -2.17 30.34
CA MET A 828 22.78 -2.37 29.76
C MET A 828 22.69 -1.88 28.30
N PHE A 829 23.32 -0.75 28.00
CA PHE A 829 23.32 -0.16 26.66
C PHE A 829 24.43 -0.77 25.79
N ASP A 830 25.66 -0.83 26.31
CA ASP A 830 26.82 -1.34 25.57
C ASP A 830 26.65 -2.80 25.12
N SER A 831 26.14 -3.65 26.01
CA SER A 831 25.91 -5.07 25.72
C SER A 831 24.83 -5.28 24.64
N LEU A 832 23.81 -4.42 24.57
CA LEU A 832 22.82 -4.46 23.49
C LEU A 832 23.48 -4.09 22.16
N LEU A 833 24.20 -2.97 22.10
CA LEU A 833 24.88 -2.53 20.87
C LEU A 833 25.89 -3.56 20.38
N LYS A 834 26.64 -4.18 21.30
CA LYS A 834 27.52 -5.30 20.99
C LYS A 834 26.78 -6.49 20.38
N LYS A 835 25.68 -6.93 21.00
CA LYS A 835 24.84 -8.04 20.48
C LYS A 835 24.31 -7.71 19.08
N VAL A 836 23.82 -6.49 18.87
CA VAL A 836 23.30 -6.00 17.59
C VAL A 836 24.39 -5.98 16.52
N HIS A 837 25.60 -5.54 16.87
CA HIS A 837 26.76 -5.54 15.99
C HIS A 837 27.22 -6.96 15.63
N GLU A 838 27.32 -7.86 16.63
CA GLU A 838 27.70 -9.26 16.44
C GLU A 838 26.69 -10.04 15.59
N TYR A 839 25.40 -9.67 15.63
CA TYR A 839 24.38 -10.18 14.73
C TYR A 839 24.60 -9.72 13.27
N GLY A 840 25.43 -8.72 13.04
CA GLY A 840 25.68 -8.12 11.73
C GLY A 840 24.54 -7.20 11.32
N SER A 841 24.08 -6.34 12.23
CA SER A 841 23.08 -5.30 11.93
C SER A 841 23.74 -4.02 11.44
N GLU A 842 23.05 -3.31 10.56
CA GLU A 842 23.40 -1.96 10.13
C GLU A 842 22.76 -0.93 11.08
N PHE A 843 23.60 -0.11 11.72
CA PHE A 843 23.12 1.06 12.48
C PHE A 843 22.78 2.21 11.55
N THR A 844 21.57 2.73 11.65
CA THR A 844 21.04 3.82 10.80
C THR A 844 20.32 4.87 11.64
N THR A 845 20.25 6.12 11.13
CA THR A 845 19.38 7.13 11.72
C THR A 845 17.92 6.91 11.30
N SER A 846 16.99 7.53 12.00
CA SER A 846 15.56 7.48 11.69
C SER A 846 15.26 8.14 10.35
N LYS A 847 15.96 9.22 9.97
CA LYS A 847 15.87 9.82 8.62
C LYS A 847 16.34 8.88 7.53
N ASP A 848 17.52 8.27 7.68
CA ASP A 848 18.00 7.30 6.70
C ASP A 848 17.00 6.14 6.54
N PHE A 849 16.42 5.65 7.64
CA PHE A 849 15.39 4.62 7.57
C PHE A 849 14.11 5.08 6.87
N ALA A 850 13.63 6.30 7.18
CA ALA A 850 12.46 6.89 6.54
C ALA A 850 12.67 7.11 5.03
N GLU A 851 13.85 7.60 4.62
CA GLU A 851 14.23 7.74 3.22
C GLU A 851 14.28 6.39 2.49
N ARG A 852 14.82 5.35 3.14
CA ARG A 852 14.83 3.99 2.58
C ARG A 852 13.42 3.43 2.43
N ILE A 853 12.50 3.68 3.38
CA ILE A 853 11.09 3.27 3.25
C ILE A 853 10.43 3.95 2.03
N LYS A 854 10.64 5.27 1.86
CA LYS A 854 10.15 6.02 0.69
C LYS A 854 10.72 5.44 -0.61
N ALA A 855 12.04 5.23 -0.68
CA ALA A 855 12.71 4.65 -1.84
C ALA A 855 12.22 3.24 -2.17
N PHE A 856 12.04 2.38 -1.15
CA PHE A 856 11.55 1.02 -1.31
C PHE A 856 10.11 0.98 -1.84
N LYS A 857 9.22 1.80 -1.29
CA LYS A 857 7.84 1.90 -1.78
C LYS A 857 7.81 2.35 -3.25
N SER A 858 8.68 3.29 -3.63
CA SER A 858 8.75 3.81 -5.00
C SER A 858 9.43 2.88 -6.01
N ALA A 859 10.08 1.81 -5.54
CA ALA A 859 10.83 0.91 -6.40
C ALA A 859 9.90 -0.02 -7.20
N GLU A 860 10.24 -0.23 -8.45
CA GLU A 860 9.65 -1.24 -9.30
C GLU A 860 10.53 -2.49 -9.30
N LEU A 861 9.91 -3.66 -9.04
CA LEU A 861 10.59 -4.94 -8.99
C LEU A 861 9.87 -5.98 -9.84
N SER A 862 10.60 -6.57 -10.79
CA SER A 862 10.18 -7.78 -11.48
C SER A 862 11.23 -8.87 -11.33
N VAL A 863 10.80 -10.08 -10.98
CA VAL A 863 11.69 -11.23 -10.78
C VAL A 863 11.12 -12.44 -11.51
N SER A 864 11.97 -13.14 -12.24
CA SER A 864 11.64 -14.40 -12.89
C SER A 864 12.80 -15.38 -12.74
N LYS A 865 12.50 -16.68 -12.71
CA LYS A 865 13.50 -17.75 -12.60
C LYS A 865 13.27 -18.79 -13.68
N SER A 866 14.34 -19.16 -14.38
CA SER A 866 14.37 -20.25 -15.34
C SER A 866 15.58 -21.14 -15.06
N GLY A 867 15.32 -22.33 -14.50
CA GLY A 867 16.39 -23.21 -14.01
C GLY A 867 17.23 -22.51 -12.93
N ASN A 868 18.53 -22.39 -13.20
CA ASN A 868 19.49 -21.73 -12.31
C ASN A 868 19.72 -20.24 -12.65
N VAL A 869 18.93 -19.65 -13.54
CA VAL A 869 19.07 -18.24 -13.90
C VAL A 869 17.90 -17.46 -13.33
N VAL A 870 18.20 -16.44 -12.52
CA VAL A 870 17.24 -15.45 -12.04
C VAL A 870 17.43 -14.17 -12.84
N THR A 871 16.35 -13.67 -13.43
CA THR A 871 16.34 -12.34 -14.08
C THR A 871 15.54 -11.41 -13.20
N ALA A 872 16.18 -10.34 -12.73
CA ALA A 872 15.56 -9.32 -11.91
C ALA A 872 15.74 -7.95 -12.54
N ASN A 873 14.68 -7.15 -12.60
CA ASN A 873 14.76 -5.74 -12.96
C ASN A 873 14.33 -4.93 -11.75
N VAL A 874 15.18 -3.99 -11.37
CA VAL A 874 14.92 -3.02 -10.30
C VAL A 874 15.00 -1.63 -10.94
N ALA A 875 13.87 -0.93 -11.02
CA ALA A 875 13.86 0.49 -11.35
C ALA A 875 13.53 1.26 -10.08
N ALA A 876 14.49 2.02 -9.57
CA ALA A 876 14.35 2.74 -8.31
C ALA A 876 15.24 3.96 -8.31
N ASN A 877 14.82 5.00 -7.60
CA ASN A 877 15.68 6.11 -7.24
C ASN A 877 16.22 5.85 -5.82
N HIS A 878 17.51 6.09 -5.60
CA HIS A 878 18.17 5.93 -4.29
C HIS A 878 18.27 4.49 -3.78
N SER A 879 18.26 3.48 -4.66
CA SER A 879 18.50 2.08 -4.26
C SER A 879 19.97 1.75 -3.99
N GLY A 880 20.87 2.74 -4.04
CA GLY A 880 22.30 2.53 -3.92
C GLY A 880 22.74 2.05 -2.54
N LYS A 881 21.84 1.96 -1.55
CA LYS A 881 22.06 1.34 -0.22
C LYS A 881 21.46 -0.07 -0.13
N PHE A 882 20.68 -0.48 -1.13
CA PHE A 882 19.90 -1.72 -1.14
C PHE A 882 20.72 -2.89 -1.68
N ALA A 883 20.15 -4.08 -1.53
CA ALA A 883 20.62 -5.29 -2.15
C ALA A 883 19.47 -6.11 -2.70
N LEU A 884 19.75 -6.91 -3.72
CA LEU A 884 18.86 -7.95 -4.20
C LEU A 884 19.39 -9.30 -3.71
N ARG A 885 18.72 -9.89 -2.72
CA ARG A 885 19.13 -11.16 -2.08
C ARG A 885 18.51 -12.34 -2.79
N VAL A 886 19.29 -13.38 -3.08
CA VAL A 886 18.74 -14.64 -3.61
C VAL A 886 18.15 -15.50 -2.50
N ALA A 887 17.22 -16.39 -2.84
CA ALA A 887 16.59 -17.28 -1.87
C ALA A 887 17.62 -18.06 -1.01
N LYS A 888 17.34 -18.16 0.29
CA LYS A 888 18.15 -18.92 1.27
C LYS A 888 18.48 -20.32 0.74
N GLY A 889 19.75 -20.71 0.81
CA GLY A 889 20.26 -21.97 0.26
C GLY A 889 20.68 -21.91 -1.21
N SER A 890 20.52 -20.76 -1.88
CA SER A 890 21.09 -20.49 -3.20
C SER A 890 22.40 -19.71 -3.07
N THR A 891 23.28 -19.90 -4.05
CA THR A 891 24.56 -19.18 -4.14
C THR A 891 24.70 -18.54 -5.50
N ILE A 892 25.19 -17.30 -5.55
CA ILE A 892 25.47 -16.57 -6.78
C ILE A 892 26.81 -17.04 -7.35
N LYS A 893 26.77 -17.63 -8.53
CA LYS A 893 27.96 -18.00 -9.30
C LYS A 893 28.53 -16.80 -10.04
N SER A 894 27.67 -16.04 -10.73
CA SER A 894 28.02 -14.86 -11.50
C SER A 894 26.78 -14.01 -11.81
N VAL A 895 26.99 -12.72 -12.04
CA VAL A 895 25.98 -11.81 -12.58
C VAL A 895 26.47 -11.29 -13.92
N ASP A 896 25.68 -11.46 -14.98
CA ASP A 896 26.10 -11.04 -16.32
C ASP A 896 26.26 -9.51 -16.36
N ASN A 897 27.41 -9.02 -16.83
CA ASN A 897 27.74 -7.59 -16.98
C ASN A 897 27.55 -6.75 -15.70
N TRP A 898 27.72 -7.35 -14.52
CA TRP A 898 27.64 -6.64 -13.25
C TRP A 898 28.71 -7.12 -12.28
N TYR A 899 29.39 -6.17 -11.64
CA TYR A 899 30.60 -6.44 -10.85
C TYR A 899 30.47 -6.03 -9.38
N ALA A 900 29.26 -5.84 -8.86
CA ALA A 900 29.02 -5.60 -7.43
C ALA A 900 28.05 -6.65 -6.87
N TYR A 901 28.60 -7.75 -6.37
CA TYR A 901 27.84 -8.85 -5.77
C TYR A 901 28.73 -9.73 -4.89
N ASN A 902 28.11 -10.36 -3.89
CA ASN A 902 28.71 -11.45 -3.14
C ASN A 902 27.94 -12.75 -3.39
N ASP A 903 28.23 -13.78 -2.61
CA ASP A 903 27.68 -15.12 -2.81
C ASP A 903 26.16 -15.22 -2.58
N HIS A 904 25.54 -14.22 -1.96
CA HIS A 904 24.11 -14.25 -1.58
C HIS A 904 23.31 -13.05 -2.06
N GLN A 905 23.95 -11.98 -2.51
CA GLN A 905 23.24 -10.78 -2.93
C GLN A 905 23.98 -9.98 -3.99
N VAL A 906 23.18 -9.31 -4.82
CA VAL A 906 23.63 -8.28 -5.76
C VAL A 906 23.55 -6.93 -5.05
N LEU A 907 24.63 -6.16 -5.09
CA LEU A 907 24.69 -4.81 -4.55
C LEU A 907 24.19 -3.84 -5.63
N LEU A 908 23.17 -3.05 -5.31
CA LEU A 908 22.51 -2.20 -6.30
C LEU A 908 23.20 -0.85 -6.43
N SER A 909 23.13 -0.27 -7.64
CA SER A 909 23.44 1.15 -7.83
C SER A 909 22.29 2.04 -7.39
N LYS A 910 22.54 3.36 -7.38
CA LYS A 910 21.53 4.38 -7.09
C LYS A 910 20.27 4.27 -7.94
N ALA A 911 20.39 3.86 -9.21
CA ALA A 911 19.29 3.76 -10.17
C ALA A 911 18.73 2.33 -10.31
N GLY A 912 19.18 1.37 -9.50
CA GLY A 912 18.84 -0.04 -9.65
C GLY A 912 19.61 -0.70 -10.79
N GLY A 913 18.92 -1.48 -11.62
CA GLY A 913 19.49 -2.16 -12.79
C GLY A 913 18.73 -3.42 -13.22
N GLN A 914 19.18 -4.00 -14.33
CA GLN A 914 18.76 -5.32 -14.81
C GLN A 914 19.87 -6.33 -14.50
N PHE A 915 19.51 -7.41 -13.80
CA PHE A 915 20.44 -8.41 -13.32
C PHE A 915 20.05 -9.79 -13.83
N LYS A 916 20.99 -10.44 -14.51
CA LYS A 916 20.90 -11.85 -14.85
C LYS A 916 21.85 -12.64 -13.95
N ILE A 917 21.28 -13.22 -12.91
CA ILE A 917 21.98 -13.87 -11.81
C ILE A 917 22.02 -15.36 -12.09
N ASN A 918 23.22 -15.90 -12.25
CA ASN A 918 23.44 -17.33 -12.44
C ASN A 918 23.71 -17.96 -11.07
N LEU A 919 22.88 -18.91 -10.68
CA LEU A 919 23.01 -19.65 -9.42
C LEU A 919 23.89 -20.88 -9.58
N GLY A 920 24.67 -21.20 -8.54
CA GLY A 920 25.52 -22.37 -8.46
C GLY A 920 26.81 -22.10 -7.68
N GLU A 921 27.77 -23.01 -7.81
CA GLU A 921 29.09 -22.87 -7.18
C GLU A 921 29.81 -21.58 -7.64
N PRO A 922 30.27 -20.70 -6.72
CA PRO A 922 31.00 -19.49 -7.04
C PRO A 922 32.20 -19.75 -7.96
N THR A 923 32.37 -18.90 -8.98
CA THR A 923 33.60 -18.89 -9.78
C THR A 923 34.23 -17.50 -9.73
N PHE A 924 35.46 -17.40 -9.21
CA PHE A 924 36.23 -16.15 -9.12
C PHE A 924 36.88 -15.78 -10.47
N LYS A 925 36.07 -15.72 -11.53
CA LYS A 925 36.56 -15.44 -12.89
C LYS A 925 36.61 -13.95 -13.22
N VAL A 926 36.10 -13.10 -12.32
CA VAL A 926 36.06 -11.65 -12.49
C VAL A 926 36.45 -10.94 -11.21
N SER A 927 37.05 -9.77 -11.33
CA SER A 927 37.15 -8.83 -10.22
C SER A 927 35.76 -8.28 -9.90
N ARG A 928 35.41 -8.15 -8.62
CA ARG A 928 34.10 -7.64 -8.18
C ARG A 928 34.15 -7.03 -6.79
N ILE A 929 33.27 -6.06 -6.54
CA ILE A 929 32.95 -5.56 -5.19
C ILE A 929 32.12 -6.62 -4.47
N THR A 930 32.61 -7.10 -3.33
CA THR A 930 31.94 -8.10 -2.49
C THR A 930 31.34 -7.52 -1.22
N LYS A 931 31.82 -6.34 -0.78
CA LYS A 931 31.29 -5.63 0.38
C LYS A 931 31.41 -4.12 0.20
N LEU A 932 30.37 -3.42 0.60
CA LEU A 932 30.33 -1.97 0.75
C LEU A 932 30.23 -1.61 2.23
N PRO A 933 30.76 -0.46 2.68
CA PRO A 933 30.55 0.03 4.04
C PRO A 933 29.06 0.20 4.37
N SER A 934 28.70 0.07 5.64
CA SER A 934 27.36 0.40 6.12
C SER A 934 26.97 1.83 5.73
N ARG A 935 25.69 2.03 5.37
CA ARG A 935 25.06 3.29 4.94
C ARG A 935 25.59 3.89 3.65
N SER A 936 26.61 3.29 3.06
CA SER A 936 27.19 3.80 1.82
C SER A 936 26.28 3.54 0.62
N GLU A 937 26.31 4.48 -0.32
CA GLU A 937 25.57 4.45 -1.55
C GLU A 937 26.50 4.13 -2.72
N LEU A 938 26.26 3.00 -3.40
CA LEU A 938 26.90 2.72 -4.68
C LEU A 938 26.21 3.54 -5.75
N ILE A 939 26.94 4.45 -6.41
CA ILE A 939 26.39 5.32 -7.45
C ILE A 939 26.43 4.60 -8.80
N SER A 940 27.57 4.04 -9.18
CA SER A 940 27.74 3.27 -10.41
C SER A 940 28.87 2.25 -10.28
N VAL A 941 28.84 1.19 -11.10
CA VAL A 941 29.94 0.23 -11.26
C VAL A 941 29.99 -0.23 -12.72
N ASP A 942 31.18 -0.36 -13.26
CA ASP A 942 31.48 -0.85 -14.60
C ASP A 942 32.84 -1.61 -14.58
N GLY A 943 33.18 -2.30 -15.67
CA GLY A 943 34.45 -2.99 -15.81
C GLY A 943 34.48 -4.00 -16.95
N ASP A 944 35.66 -4.58 -17.20
CA ASP A 944 35.84 -5.62 -18.22
C ASP A 944 35.95 -7.04 -17.62
N GLY A 945 35.75 -7.13 -16.30
CA GLY A 945 35.90 -8.34 -15.50
C GLY A 945 37.32 -8.60 -14.99
N THR A 946 38.31 -7.81 -15.39
CA THR A 946 39.64 -7.76 -14.74
C THR A 946 39.75 -6.47 -13.97
N ASP A 947 39.50 -5.35 -14.63
CA ASP A 947 39.56 -4.02 -14.06
C ASP A 947 38.15 -3.53 -13.70
N LEU A 948 38.06 -2.64 -12.71
CA LEU A 948 36.80 -2.12 -12.19
C LEU A 948 36.83 -0.61 -12.07
N ASP A 949 35.73 0.00 -12.49
CA ASP A 949 35.46 1.41 -12.27
C ASP A 949 34.19 1.56 -11.46
N PHE A 950 34.21 2.32 -10.37
CA PHE A 950 33.01 2.55 -9.58
C PHE A 950 32.95 3.95 -8.97
N GLU A 951 31.73 4.44 -8.76
CA GLU A 951 31.46 5.69 -8.05
C GLU A 951 30.67 5.38 -6.79
N PHE A 952 31.02 6.08 -5.71
CA PHE A 952 30.69 5.70 -4.35
C PHE A 952 30.46 6.93 -3.48
N LYS A 953 29.42 6.90 -2.65
CA LYS A 953 29.20 7.88 -1.58
C LYS A 953 29.22 7.18 -0.23
N GLY A 954 30.09 7.63 0.66
CA GLY A 954 30.20 7.06 2.00
C GLY A 954 31.62 7.10 2.55
N GLN A 955 31.77 6.60 3.77
CA GLN A 955 33.05 6.40 4.46
C GLN A 955 33.24 4.91 4.76
N GLY A 956 34.49 4.43 4.71
CA GLY A 956 34.87 3.08 5.12
C GLY A 956 35.61 2.30 4.04
N GLU A 957 35.56 0.97 4.14
CA GLU A 957 36.27 0.04 3.26
C GLU A 957 35.35 -0.62 2.23
N VAL A 958 35.68 -0.45 0.95
CA VAL A 958 35.06 -1.21 -0.15
C VAL A 958 35.92 -2.44 -0.41
N THR A 959 35.38 -3.64 -0.17
CA THR A 959 36.11 -4.91 -0.36
C THR A 959 35.90 -5.43 -1.77
N LEU A 960 37.01 -5.72 -2.45
CA LEU A 960 37.06 -6.31 -3.78
C LEU A 960 37.67 -7.70 -3.71
N SER A 961 37.04 -8.66 -4.37
CA SER A 961 37.68 -9.92 -4.77
C SER A 961 38.19 -9.74 -6.20
N LEU A 962 39.47 -10.02 -6.42
CA LEU A 962 40.14 -9.86 -7.71
C LEU A 962 40.09 -11.17 -8.51
N LYS A 963 40.02 -11.04 -9.84
CA LYS A 963 40.09 -12.18 -10.77
C LYS A 963 41.34 -13.04 -10.59
N CYS A 964 42.44 -12.43 -10.18
CA CYS A 964 43.73 -13.08 -9.98
C CYS A 964 44.53 -12.33 -8.90
N ALA A 965 45.60 -12.94 -8.39
CA ALA A 965 46.58 -12.24 -7.60
C ALA A 965 47.52 -11.43 -8.53
N PRO A 966 47.58 -10.09 -8.40
CA PRO A 966 48.40 -9.25 -9.28
C PRO A 966 49.89 -9.51 -8.99
N THR A 967 50.69 -9.76 -10.04
CA THR A 967 52.13 -10.08 -9.90
C THR A 967 53.05 -8.87 -10.13
N ALA A 968 52.56 -7.83 -10.81
CA ALA A 968 53.07 -6.46 -10.86
C ALA A 968 52.00 -5.58 -11.54
N GLY A 969 51.63 -4.43 -10.97
CA GLY A 969 50.72 -3.47 -11.64
C GLY A 969 49.34 -3.24 -11.01
N PHE A 970 49.08 -3.69 -9.77
CA PHE A 970 47.86 -3.25 -9.08
C PHE A 970 47.96 -1.77 -8.74
N ASP A 971 47.01 -0.97 -9.22
CA ASP A 971 46.93 0.46 -8.93
C ASP A 971 45.48 0.90 -8.73
N VAL A 972 45.30 1.92 -7.90
CA VAL A 972 43.98 2.49 -7.57
C VAL A 972 44.08 4.00 -7.70
N THR A 973 43.24 4.58 -8.55
CA THR A 973 43.25 6.02 -8.83
C THR A 973 41.85 6.63 -8.79
N GLY A 974 41.77 7.96 -8.73
CA GLY A 974 40.50 8.69 -8.73
C GLY A 974 39.96 8.96 -7.31
N GLY A 975 38.82 8.37 -6.96
CA GLY A 975 38.12 8.62 -5.69
C GLY A 975 38.89 8.25 -4.43
N SER A 976 39.77 7.26 -4.50
CA SER A 976 40.77 6.97 -3.47
C SER A 976 42.07 6.47 -4.12
N TYR A 977 43.15 6.50 -3.34
CA TYR A 977 44.46 5.93 -3.65
C TYR A 977 44.95 5.00 -2.53
N LYS A 978 44.14 4.80 -1.48
CA LYS A 978 44.48 4.02 -0.30
C LYS A 978 43.86 2.64 -0.41
N TYR A 979 44.68 1.61 -0.28
CA TYR A 979 44.22 0.23 -0.31
C TYR A 979 45.06 -0.69 0.58
N GLN A 980 44.47 -1.82 0.96
CA GLN A 980 45.11 -2.85 1.77
C GLN A 980 44.70 -4.25 1.29
N PHE A 981 45.68 -5.09 0.96
CA PHE A 981 45.42 -6.50 0.66
C PHE A 981 45.11 -7.29 1.94
N LEU A 982 44.00 -8.02 1.93
CA LEU A 982 43.63 -8.99 2.97
C LEU A 982 44.18 -10.39 2.64
N THR A 983 44.12 -10.75 1.37
CA THR A 983 44.73 -11.94 0.76
C THR A 983 45.37 -11.53 -0.57
N PRO A 984 46.14 -12.39 -1.25
CA PRO A 984 46.71 -12.05 -2.56
C PRO A 984 45.68 -11.63 -3.62
N ASP A 985 44.41 -12.00 -3.46
CA ASP A 985 43.31 -11.79 -4.39
C ASP A 985 42.10 -11.06 -3.75
N THR A 986 42.26 -10.50 -2.54
CA THR A 986 41.21 -9.69 -1.88
C THR A 986 41.83 -8.41 -1.35
N VAL A 987 41.23 -7.27 -1.70
CA VAL A 987 41.74 -5.94 -1.37
C VAL A 987 40.63 -5.04 -0.85
N ASN A 988 40.93 -4.25 0.18
CA ASN A 988 40.06 -3.18 0.65
C ASN A 988 40.53 -1.85 0.06
N ILE A 989 39.63 -1.08 -0.53
CA ILE A 989 39.85 0.31 -0.92
C ILE A 989 39.28 1.20 0.20
N ILE A 990 40.09 2.13 0.71
CA ILE A 990 39.79 2.88 1.93
C ILE A 990 39.34 4.29 1.57
N PHE A 991 38.16 4.68 2.06
CA PHE A 991 37.58 6.02 1.93
C PHE A 991 37.42 6.65 3.32
N GLU A 992 38.16 7.73 3.57
CA GLU A 992 38.27 8.32 4.92
C GLU A 992 37.19 9.34 5.26
N GLU A 993 36.49 9.86 4.26
CA GLU A 993 35.48 10.92 4.43
C GLU A 993 34.10 10.44 3.95
N ASP A 994 33.05 10.81 4.67
CA ASP A 994 31.67 10.55 4.28
C ASP A 994 31.18 11.59 3.25
N LYS A 995 31.47 11.33 1.99
CA LYS A 995 31.07 12.17 0.85
C LYS A 995 30.88 11.33 -0.40
N GLN A 996 30.33 11.93 -1.45
CA GLN A 996 30.44 11.35 -2.79
C GLN A 996 31.88 11.55 -3.28
N HIS A 997 32.54 10.44 -3.60
CA HIS A 997 33.90 10.43 -4.11
C HIS A 997 33.88 10.46 -5.64
N ALA A 998 34.97 10.94 -6.24
CA ALA A 998 35.15 10.80 -7.68
C ALA A 998 35.15 9.31 -8.08
N LYS A 999 34.92 9.04 -9.36
CA LYS A 999 35.04 7.67 -9.91
C LYS A 999 36.40 7.08 -9.55
N THR A 1000 36.39 5.89 -8.95
CA THR A 1000 37.56 5.12 -8.54
C THR A 1000 37.84 4.06 -9.60
N PHE A 1001 39.08 4.03 -10.08
CA PHE A 1001 39.57 3.09 -11.09
C PHE A 1001 40.50 2.10 -10.39
N VAL A 1002 40.24 0.80 -10.56
CA VAL A 1002 41.04 -0.30 -10.02
C VAL A 1002 41.61 -1.09 -11.18
N ASP A 1003 42.90 -0.91 -11.42
CA ASP A 1003 43.68 -1.70 -12.35
C ASP A 1003 44.19 -2.94 -11.60
N ALA A 1004 43.66 -4.11 -11.96
CA ALA A 1004 44.04 -5.37 -11.34
C ALA A 1004 44.90 -6.24 -12.26
N THR A 1005 45.46 -5.66 -13.34
CA THR A 1005 46.18 -6.33 -14.45
C THR A 1005 46.69 -7.73 -14.08
N CYS A 1006 46.04 -8.73 -14.67
CA CYS A 1006 46.41 -10.14 -14.49
C CYS A 1006 47.59 -10.54 -15.40
N PRO A 1007 48.46 -11.47 -14.96
CA PRO A 1007 49.52 -12.02 -15.79
C PRO A 1007 49.04 -12.85 -16.99
#